data_AF-A0A6J8A378-F1
#
_entry.id   AF-A0A6J8A378-F1
#
_cell.length_a   1.000
_cell.length_b   1.000
_cell.length_c   1.000
_cell.angle_alpha   90.00
_cell.angle_beta   90.00
_cell.angle_gamma   90.00
#
_symmetry.space_group_name_H-M   'P 1'
#
loop_
_entity.id
_entity.type
_entity.pdbx_description
1 polymer ?
#
loop_
_entity_poly.entity_id
_entity_poly.type
_entity_poly.pdbx_seq_one_letter_code
_entity_poly.pdbx_strand_id
1 'polypeptide(L)'
;MNIKCDDCENTRSILYCLRCHKPQCFSCQRLHSQSFSNHIFVFNVSRVNCISPRCKIHYFGQLTSYCRDCKSLFCDACDGNIHSKHNADSISLVKDEQTEKVKKEKTAVDEQLKEIIYDIEKREILLKNFRTDLETLVNDFPYGSRYMFSLGKEMHDVKGYITWNEIECNPPLQLKILLNQMKLLKAAKYYYQEIQYAQSKVLEAFRDDECILLFHQYKCAIEKYGTNPPTCEEAPELNIFQEKTIVGETMSPLFRIHIGKKQESVTEPTREANLTNTRVVKRQEEQFTIEPNLRRTESQKKDDIVTQQDLTQKQVEEHLKKELYLKTNEAQILRETVHLMSENAKCFKAKCERMSMESVSVNFQRLPALTNYKEIEKMCIEHEQCLVSVFRILNELSTGSFGQLEKENASMKIALQASKQEKDDLQQSEQSIVQEIFSLRNELERKNKENEDLKTRLSQVAGAKLVAGNSSIADLGDKYRPTRIAELYSELYDNEWTEAVDMLLNSNRWPEDMIVRHLFIILQGCYKACGQLASQQKHDLVQKLYFDLSSAEVTQFVKQHTTELKQLMDARKTIAVNVANVISKDFDRNPTFVEYLRNYEWSDGEIVYQITKQKFFEKSISLCWLMAVQDPEMYLDSDVEQKTKFDKDHYREYTKSGPMFLYSIWPALYLHKNGPLMIKGVAQACG
;
A
#
# COMPACT_ATOMS: atom_id res chain seq x y z
N MET A 1 -19.90 28.69 -15.34
CA MET A 1 -20.35 28.29 -13.98
C MET A 1 -19.76 29.26 -12.98
N ASN A 2 -20.53 29.69 -11.97
CA ASN A 2 -19.97 30.46 -10.84
C ASN A 2 -19.34 29.47 -9.86
N ILE A 3 -18.03 29.31 -9.94
CA ILE A 3 -17.30 28.42 -9.04
C ILE A 3 -17.24 29.08 -7.66
N LYS A 4 -17.69 28.35 -6.64
CA LYS A 4 -17.67 28.73 -5.22
C LYS A 4 -16.44 28.12 -4.53
N CYS A 5 -16.07 28.67 -3.38
CA CYS A 5 -15.17 28.04 -2.42
C CYS A 5 -15.90 26.91 -1.70
N ASP A 6 -15.32 25.72 -1.62
CA ASP A 6 -15.94 24.57 -0.92
C ASP A 6 -16.19 24.88 0.58
N ASP A 7 -15.23 25.55 1.22
CA ASP A 7 -15.26 25.75 2.68
C ASP A 7 -16.17 26.90 3.17
N CYS A 8 -16.56 27.85 2.29
CA CYS A 8 -17.30 29.05 2.70
C CYS A 8 -18.24 29.65 1.64
N GLU A 9 -18.48 28.95 0.53
CA GLU A 9 -19.32 29.35 -0.61
C GLU A 9 -18.97 30.69 -1.31
N ASN A 10 -17.94 31.41 -0.88
CA ASN A 10 -17.49 32.65 -1.49
C ASN A 10 -17.21 32.44 -2.99
N THR A 11 -17.56 33.41 -3.82
CA THR A 11 -17.38 33.40 -5.30
C THR A 11 -16.24 34.29 -5.78
N ARG A 12 -15.59 35.04 -4.88
CA ARG A 12 -14.49 35.96 -5.21
C ARG A 12 -13.12 35.34 -4.93
N SER A 13 -12.17 35.65 -5.80
CA SER A 13 -10.75 35.27 -5.65
C SER A 13 -10.55 33.78 -5.39
N ILE A 14 -11.15 32.95 -6.24
CA ILE A 14 -11.07 31.49 -6.15
C ILE A 14 -9.76 31.01 -6.77
N LEU A 15 -9.03 30.28 -5.95
CA LEU A 15 -7.86 29.50 -6.30
C LEU A 15 -8.28 28.04 -6.40
N TYR A 16 -7.59 27.26 -7.23
CA TYR A 16 -7.81 25.83 -7.33
C TYR A 16 -6.58 25.09 -6.77
N CYS A 17 -6.80 24.21 -5.79
CA CYS A 17 -5.72 23.40 -5.23
C CYS A 17 -5.40 22.24 -6.19
N LEU A 18 -4.20 22.23 -6.77
CA LEU A 18 -3.79 21.19 -7.73
C LEU A 18 -3.64 19.79 -7.11
N ARG A 19 -3.57 19.68 -5.77
CA ARG A 19 -3.41 18.41 -5.05
C ARG A 19 -4.71 17.84 -4.51
N CYS A 20 -5.63 18.70 -4.07
CA CYS A 20 -6.94 18.28 -3.55
C CYS A 20 -8.08 18.40 -4.55
N HIS A 21 -7.86 19.02 -5.71
CA HIS A 21 -8.88 19.31 -6.72
C HIS A 21 -10.07 20.17 -6.21
N LYS A 22 -9.87 20.90 -5.11
CA LYS A 22 -10.87 21.76 -4.46
C LYS A 22 -10.71 23.25 -4.82
N PRO A 23 -11.78 23.96 -5.19
CA PRO A 23 -11.79 25.42 -5.26
C PRO A 23 -11.83 26.04 -3.86
N GLN A 24 -10.93 26.98 -3.60
CA GLN A 24 -10.74 27.64 -2.32
C GLN A 24 -10.60 29.15 -2.50
N CYS A 25 -11.28 29.95 -1.68
CA CYS A 25 -11.03 31.39 -1.66
C CYS A 25 -9.71 31.70 -0.94
N PHE A 26 -9.13 32.86 -1.21
CA PHE A 26 -7.85 33.30 -0.64
C PHE A 26 -7.79 33.23 0.91
N SER A 27 -8.92 33.43 1.59
CA SER A 27 -8.99 33.31 3.06
C SER A 27 -8.90 31.86 3.53
N CYS A 28 -9.66 30.94 2.93
CA CYS A 28 -9.65 29.52 3.27
C CYS A 28 -8.36 28.83 2.84
N GLN A 29 -7.71 29.31 1.77
CA GLN A 29 -6.40 28.84 1.31
C GLN A 29 -5.37 28.81 2.45
N ARG A 30 -5.32 29.84 3.31
CA ARG A 30 -4.34 29.90 4.40
C ARG A 30 -4.54 28.77 5.41
N LEU A 31 -5.78 28.55 5.85
CA LEU A 31 -6.13 27.45 6.76
C LEU A 31 -5.81 26.09 6.10
N HIS A 32 -6.19 25.92 4.84
CA HIS A 32 -5.91 24.71 4.06
C HIS A 32 -4.40 24.43 3.90
N SER A 33 -3.58 25.48 3.71
CA SER A 33 -2.12 25.36 3.60
C SER A 33 -1.40 25.13 4.93
N GLN A 34 -2.01 25.50 6.06
CA GLN A 34 -1.47 25.21 7.39
C GLN A 34 -1.66 23.73 7.76
N SER A 35 -2.79 23.14 7.38
CA SER A 35 -3.04 21.71 7.59
C SER A 35 -2.22 20.80 6.67
N PHE A 36 -1.78 21.30 5.50
CA PHE A 36 -1.06 20.50 4.51
C PHE A 36 0.06 21.30 3.81
N SER A 37 1.31 21.03 4.22
CA SER A 37 2.47 21.48 3.47
C SER A 37 2.48 20.89 2.04
N ASN A 38 2.96 21.67 1.08
CA ASN A 38 3.10 21.33 -0.34
C ASN A 38 1.79 21.34 -1.18
N HIS A 39 0.79 22.14 -0.81
CA HIS A 39 -0.40 22.36 -1.65
C HIS A 39 -0.20 23.56 -2.59
N ILE A 40 -0.12 23.32 -3.90
CA ILE A 40 0.02 24.36 -4.93
C ILE A 40 -1.37 24.86 -5.34
N PHE A 41 -1.52 26.18 -5.43
CA PHE A 41 -2.76 26.86 -5.76
C PHE A 41 -2.59 27.69 -7.04
N VAL A 42 -3.53 27.58 -7.97
CA VAL A 42 -3.57 28.36 -9.21
C VAL A 42 -4.81 29.25 -9.26
N PHE A 43 -4.70 30.46 -9.81
CA PHE A 43 -5.84 31.36 -9.98
C PHE A 43 -6.84 30.80 -11.01
N ASN A 44 -8.13 30.87 -10.70
CA ASN A 44 -9.18 30.53 -11.65
C ASN A 44 -9.29 31.63 -12.72
N VAL A 45 -8.83 31.33 -13.94
CA VAL A 45 -8.66 32.31 -15.04
C VAL A 45 -9.97 32.55 -15.78
N SER A 46 -10.97 33.11 -15.10
CA SER A 46 -12.26 33.43 -15.72
C SER A 46 -12.42 34.90 -16.15
N ARG A 47 -11.56 35.84 -15.71
CA ARG A 47 -11.66 37.29 -16.04
C ARG A 47 -10.35 38.10 -16.13
N VAL A 48 -9.18 37.47 -16.13
CA VAL A 48 -7.90 38.19 -16.28
C VAL A 48 -7.31 37.88 -17.65
N ASN A 49 -6.97 38.91 -18.43
CA ASN A 49 -6.25 38.77 -19.70
C ASN A 49 -5.02 37.88 -19.48
N CYS A 50 -4.98 36.71 -20.13
CA CYS A 50 -3.98 35.69 -19.89
C CYS A 50 -2.57 36.26 -20.10
N ILE A 51 -1.83 36.44 -19.01
CA ILE A 51 -0.38 36.61 -19.08
C ILE A 51 0.16 35.24 -19.49
N SER A 52 0.47 35.07 -20.78
CA SER A 52 1.14 33.87 -21.27
C SER A 52 2.35 33.58 -20.38
N PRO A 53 2.53 32.34 -19.89
CA PRO A 53 3.63 32.03 -18.99
C PRO A 53 4.95 32.39 -19.68
N ARG A 54 5.81 33.12 -18.96
CA ARG A 54 7.09 33.61 -19.47
C ARG A 54 8.18 32.59 -19.21
N CYS A 55 9.16 32.55 -20.10
CA CYS A 55 10.35 31.76 -19.90
C CYS A 55 11.15 32.26 -18.69
N LYS A 56 11.63 31.32 -17.86
CA LYS A 56 12.45 31.62 -16.67
C LYS A 56 13.84 32.17 -17.03
N ILE A 57 14.35 31.79 -18.21
CA ILE A 57 15.69 32.18 -18.71
C ILE A 57 15.56 33.47 -19.54
N HIS A 58 14.61 33.50 -20.46
CA HIS A 58 14.35 34.65 -21.33
C HIS A 58 13.14 35.44 -20.80
N TYR A 59 13.40 36.47 -19.99
CA TYR A 59 12.40 37.22 -19.18
C TYR A 59 11.21 37.84 -19.96
N PHE A 60 11.30 37.91 -21.28
CA PHE A 60 10.26 38.38 -22.20
C PHE A 60 9.80 37.32 -23.23
N GLY A 61 10.46 36.16 -23.29
CA GLY A 61 10.09 35.05 -24.16
C GLY A 61 8.78 34.41 -23.70
N GLN A 62 7.79 34.36 -24.60
CA GLN A 62 6.56 33.59 -24.37
C GLN A 62 6.85 32.11 -24.59
N LEU A 63 6.28 31.25 -23.74
CA LEU A 63 6.37 29.80 -23.95
C LEU A 63 5.43 29.40 -25.10
N THR A 64 6.00 28.89 -26.19
CA THR A 64 5.37 28.63 -27.49
C THR A 64 5.41 27.14 -27.88
N SER A 65 6.41 26.41 -27.38
CA SER A 65 6.71 25.02 -27.71
C SER A 65 6.87 24.15 -26.47
N TYR A 66 6.74 22.83 -26.64
CA TYR A 66 6.93 21.81 -25.61
C TYR A 66 7.98 20.81 -26.06
N CYS A 67 9.01 20.61 -25.24
CA CYS A 67 10.07 19.65 -25.51
C CYS A 67 9.66 18.27 -24.96
N ARG A 68 9.58 17.25 -25.83
CA ARG A 68 9.25 15.87 -25.40
C ARG A 68 10.34 15.27 -24.53
N ASP A 69 11.60 15.53 -24.82
CA ASP A 69 12.75 14.96 -24.11
C ASP A 69 12.89 15.55 -22.69
N CYS A 70 12.80 16.88 -22.56
CA CYS A 70 12.84 17.57 -21.26
C CYS A 70 11.49 17.58 -20.52
N LYS A 71 10.40 17.17 -21.18
CA LYS A 71 9.00 17.24 -20.69
C LYS A 71 8.60 18.63 -20.18
N SER A 72 9.05 19.68 -20.89
CA SER A 72 8.96 21.06 -20.44
C SER A 72 8.53 22.04 -21.53
N LEU A 73 7.75 23.05 -21.16
CA LEU A 73 7.43 24.20 -22.01
C LEU A 73 8.66 25.12 -22.15
N PHE A 74 8.91 25.62 -23.35
CA PHE A 74 10.02 26.53 -23.65
C PHE A 74 9.62 27.61 -24.68
N CYS A 75 10.44 28.66 -24.82
CA CYS A 75 10.25 29.75 -25.79
C CYS A 75 11.24 29.63 -26.96
N ASP A 76 10.96 30.28 -28.09
CA ASP A 76 11.79 30.21 -29.32
C ASP A 76 13.31 30.47 -29.06
N ALA A 77 13.67 31.40 -28.17
CA ALA A 77 15.06 31.66 -27.81
C ALA A 77 15.76 30.53 -27.01
N CYS A 78 15.00 29.63 -26.38
CA CYS A 78 15.50 28.40 -25.79
C CYS A 78 15.68 27.30 -26.86
N ASP A 79 14.94 27.36 -27.98
CA ASP A 79 15.00 26.37 -29.05
C ASP A 79 16.39 26.34 -29.69
N GLY A 80 16.85 27.48 -30.20
CA GLY A 80 18.16 27.61 -30.85
C GLY A 80 19.37 27.36 -29.93
N ASN A 81 19.19 27.38 -28.61
CA ASN A 81 20.27 27.26 -27.63
C ASN A 81 20.25 25.93 -26.87
N ILE A 82 19.20 25.70 -26.07
CA ILE A 82 19.11 24.61 -25.07
C ILE A 82 18.41 23.37 -25.66
N HIS A 83 17.44 23.57 -26.56
CA HIS A 83 16.64 22.48 -27.14
C HIS A 83 16.98 22.16 -28.60
N SER A 84 18.09 22.69 -29.13
CA SER A 84 18.46 22.64 -30.56
C SER A 84 18.70 21.23 -31.13
N LYS A 85 18.71 20.21 -30.28
CA LYS A 85 18.81 18.78 -30.63
C LYS A 85 17.71 17.92 -30.00
N HIS A 86 16.73 18.53 -29.34
CA HIS A 86 15.63 17.84 -28.68
C HIS A 86 14.39 17.81 -29.58
N ASN A 87 13.58 16.78 -29.41
CA ASN A 87 12.30 16.68 -30.09
C ASN A 87 11.29 17.64 -29.44
N ALA A 88 10.70 18.52 -30.24
CA ALA A 88 9.81 19.58 -29.78
C ALA A 88 8.57 19.69 -30.67
N ASP A 89 7.43 19.92 -30.02
CA ASP A 89 6.14 20.17 -30.65
C ASP A 89 5.61 21.55 -30.28
N SER A 90 4.68 22.06 -31.08
CA SER A 90 3.90 23.23 -30.71
C SER A 90 3.00 22.94 -29.50
N ILE A 91 2.79 23.94 -28.64
CA ILE A 91 1.91 23.79 -27.47
C ILE A 91 0.48 23.41 -27.87
N SER A 92 0.00 23.87 -29.03
CA SER A 92 -1.33 23.48 -29.54
C SER A 92 -1.44 21.98 -29.76
N LEU A 93 -0.45 21.36 -30.42
CA LEU A 93 -0.48 19.93 -30.72
C LEU A 93 -0.46 19.09 -29.43
N VAL A 94 0.44 19.42 -28.50
CA VAL A 94 0.54 18.71 -27.21
C VAL A 94 -0.70 18.93 -26.35
N LYS A 95 -1.29 20.13 -26.37
CA LYS A 95 -2.55 20.43 -25.68
C LYS A 95 -3.68 19.55 -26.24
N ASP A 96 -3.77 19.38 -27.55
CA ASP A 96 -4.82 18.57 -28.17
C ASP A 96 -4.61 17.08 -27.87
N GLU A 97 -3.36 16.57 -27.93
CA GLU A 97 -2.99 15.20 -27.53
C GLU A 97 -3.36 14.90 -26.07
N GLN A 98 -3.00 15.79 -25.13
CA GLN A 98 -3.35 15.64 -23.72
C GLN A 98 -4.86 15.81 -23.47
N THR A 99 -5.54 16.67 -24.22
CA THR A 99 -7.00 16.84 -24.12
C THR A 99 -7.73 15.57 -24.55
N GLU A 100 -7.31 14.92 -25.64
CA GLU A 100 -7.88 13.64 -26.07
C GLU A 100 -7.54 12.50 -25.10
N LYS A 101 -6.33 12.49 -24.50
CA LYS A 101 -5.98 11.54 -23.45
C LYS A 101 -6.91 11.67 -22.23
N VAL A 102 -7.08 12.89 -21.71
CA VAL A 102 -7.96 13.18 -20.56
C VAL A 102 -9.43 12.89 -20.89
N LYS A 103 -9.90 13.14 -22.12
CA LYS A 103 -11.24 12.72 -22.56
C LYS A 103 -11.42 11.20 -22.49
N LYS A 104 -10.45 10.41 -23.00
CA LYS A 104 -10.53 8.93 -22.96
C LYS A 104 -10.50 8.40 -21.52
N GLU A 105 -9.60 8.92 -20.69
CA GLU A 105 -9.54 8.58 -19.26
C GLU A 105 -10.85 8.92 -18.55
N LYS A 106 -11.44 10.10 -18.83
CA LYS A 106 -12.74 10.49 -18.30
C LYS A 106 -13.84 9.51 -18.74
N THR A 107 -13.95 9.19 -20.04
CA THR A 107 -14.98 8.26 -20.52
C THR A 107 -14.89 6.89 -19.86
N ALA A 108 -13.68 6.38 -19.59
CA ALA A 108 -13.49 5.12 -18.87
C ALA A 108 -13.98 5.20 -17.40
N VAL A 109 -13.72 6.31 -16.71
CA VAL A 109 -14.22 6.56 -15.34
C VAL A 109 -15.74 6.76 -15.33
N ASP A 110 -16.30 7.49 -16.30
CA ASP A 110 -17.75 7.67 -16.44
C ASP A 110 -18.46 6.31 -16.67
N GLU A 111 -17.85 5.36 -17.40
CA GLU A 111 -18.42 4.03 -17.62
C GLU A 111 -18.36 3.15 -16.34
N GLN A 112 -17.23 3.17 -15.61
CA GLN A 112 -17.13 2.50 -14.30
C GLN A 112 -18.15 3.06 -13.30
N LEU A 113 -18.40 4.37 -13.32
CA LEU A 113 -19.39 5.00 -12.46
C LEU A 113 -20.82 4.55 -12.80
N LYS A 114 -21.15 4.33 -14.08
CA LYS A 114 -22.46 3.76 -14.48
C LYS A 114 -22.65 2.35 -13.95
N GLU A 115 -21.63 1.49 -14.01
CA GLU A 115 -21.71 0.13 -13.45
C GLU A 115 -22.00 0.17 -11.94
N ILE A 116 -21.31 1.05 -11.21
CA ILE A 116 -21.54 1.24 -9.76
C ILE A 116 -22.96 1.75 -9.47
N ILE A 117 -23.45 2.73 -10.24
CA ILE A 117 -24.82 3.25 -10.09
C ILE A 117 -25.86 2.16 -10.37
N TYR A 118 -25.70 1.39 -11.46
CA TYR A 118 -26.58 0.27 -11.79
C TYR A 118 -26.62 -0.79 -10.67
N ASP A 119 -25.47 -1.09 -10.07
CA ASP A 119 -25.37 -2.06 -8.98
C ASP A 119 -26.02 -1.55 -7.67
N ILE A 120 -26.02 -0.22 -7.43
CA ILE A 120 -26.74 0.44 -6.34
C ILE A 120 -28.26 0.38 -6.58
N GLU A 121 -28.73 0.78 -7.78
CA GLU A 121 -30.16 0.74 -8.14
C GLU A 121 -30.74 -0.67 -8.04
N LYS A 122 -29.99 -1.68 -8.52
CA LYS A 122 -30.35 -3.10 -8.42
C LYS A 122 -30.50 -3.55 -6.96
N ARG A 123 -29.62 -3.10 -6.07
CA ARG A 123 -29.72 -3.39 -4.62
C ARG A 123 -30.91 -2.68 -3.98
N GLU A 124 -31.24 -1.45 -4.42
CA GLU A 124 -32.42 -0.73 -3.94
C GLU A 124 -33.72 -1.44 -4.34
N ILE A 125 -33.81 -1.97 -5.57
CA ILE A 125 -34.95 -2.79 -6.02
C ILE A 125 -35.07 -4.06 -5.18
N LEU A 126 -33.97 -4.77 -4.92
CA LEU A 126 -33.98 -5.97 -4.05
C LEU A 126 -34.44 -5.64 -2.62
N LEU A 127 -34.03 -4.51 -2.06
CA LEU A 127 -34.49 -4.05 -0.75
C LEU A 127 -35.98 -3.66 -0.73
N LYS A 128 -36.49 -3.07 -1.82
CA LYS A 128 -37.93 -2.78 -1.98
C LYS A 128 -38.75 -4.06 -2.07
N ASN A 129 -38.33 -5.03 -2.88
CA ASN A 129 -39.00 -6.31 -3.00
C ASN A 129 -39.02 -7.07 -1.67
N PHE A 130 -37.87 -7.20 -1.01
CA PHE A 130 -37.75 -7.83 0.31
C PHE A 130 -38.66 -7.17 1.37
N ARG A 131 -38.81 -5.83 1.30
CA ARG A 131 -39.75 -5.11 2.16
C ARG A 131 -41.21 -5.46 1.83
N THR A 132 -41.59 -5.51 0.56
CA THR A 132 -42.94 -5.90 0.14
C THR A 132 -43.25 -7.35 0.54
N ASP A 133 -42.29 -8.26 0.37
CA ASP A 133 -42.42 -9.67 0.77
C ASP A 133 -42.65 -9.78 2.29
N LEU A 134 -41.91 -9.00 3.10
CA LEU A 134 -42.13 -8.90 4.55
C LEU A 134 -43.50 -8.29 4.89
N GLU A 135 -43.92 -7.22 4.22
CA GLU A 135 -45.23 -6.60 4.45
C GLU A 135 -46.38 -7.57 4.10
N THR A 136 -46.26 -8.35 3.02
CA THR A 136 -47.22 -9.42 2.68
C THR A 136 -47.22 -10.54 3.72
N LEU A 137 -46.05 -11.08 4.09
CA LEU A 137 -45.92 -12.13 5.11
C LEU A 137 -46.50 -11.67 6.48
N VAL A 138 -46.36 -10.40 6.82
CA VAL A 138 -46.94 -9.82 8.05
C VAL A 138 -48.46 -9.72 7.97
N ASN A 139 -49.03 -9.39 6.81
CA ASN A 139 -50.48 -9.28 6.62
C ASN A 139 -51.16 -10.66 6.60
N ASP A 140 -50.49 -11.69 6.08
CA ASP A 140 -51.03 -13.06 5.99
C ASP A 140 -50.97 -13.83 7.33
N PHE A 141 -50.23 -13.34 8.34
CA PHE A 141 -50.11 -13.98 9.65
C PHE A 141 -50.85 -13.21 10.76
N PRO A 142 -51.87 -13.80 11.43
CA PRO A 142 -52.73 -13.10 12.39
C PRO A 142 -52.05 -12.65 13.70
N TYR A 143 -50.74 -12.91 13.86
CA TYR A 143 -49.93 -12.46 15.00
C TYR A 143 -48.77 -11.52 14.60
N GLY A 144 -48.59 -11.19 13.31
CA GLY A 144 -47.43 -10.45 12.78
C GLY A 144 -47.24 -9.04 13.38
N SER A 145 -48.34 -8.40 13.79
CA SER A 145 -48.34 -7.04 14.36
C SER A 145 -47.52 -6.89 15.65
N ARG A 146 -47.47 -7.92 16.51
CA ARG A 146 -46.64 -7.89 17.73
C ARG A 146 -45.14 -7.99 17.42
N TYR A 147 -44.75 -8.76 16.42
CA TYR A 147 -43.36 -8.90 16.01
C TYR A 147 -42.84 -7.61 15.35
N MET A 148 -43.67 -6.97 14.52
CA MET A 148 -43.37 -5.70 13.87
C MET A 148 -43.16 -4.53 14.83
N PHE A 149 -43.82 -4.51 15.99
CA PHE A 149 -43.57 -3.46 17.00
C PHE A 149 -42.15 -3.55 17.57
N SER A 150 -41.62 -4.76 17.75
CA SER A 150 -40.24 -4.98 18.23
C SER A 150 -39.21 -4.72 17.12
N LEU A 151 -39.45 -5.23 15.91
CA LEU A 151 -38.55 -5.03 14.76
C LEU A 151 -38.51 -3.56 14.31
N GLY A 152 -39.67 -2.90 14.31
CA GLY A 152 -39.79 -1.47 13.98
C GLY A 152 -39.08 -0.56 14.98
N LYS A 153 -39.01 -0.96 16.26
CA LYS A 153 -38.24 -0.25 17.29
C LYS A 153 -36.73 -0.33 17.00
N GLU A 154 -36.20 -1.53 16.77
CA GLU A 154 -34.77 -1.69 16.41
C GLU A 154 -34.41 -0.99 15.10
N MET A 155 -35.28 -1.05 14.09
CA MET A 155 -35.08 -0.31 12.83
C MET A 155 -35.13 1.21 13.03
N HIS A 156 -35.94 1.71 13.96
CA HIS A 156 -35.97 3.15 14.29
C HIS A 156 -34.69 3.58 15.01
N ASP A 157 -34.15 2.77 15.91
CA ASP A 157 -32.90 3.04 16.61
C ASP A 157 -31.70 3.06 15.63
N VAL A 158 -31.67 2.15 14.65
CA VAL A 158 -30.68 2.17 13.55
C VAL A 158 -30.84 3.42 12.67
N LYS A 159 -32.07 3.86 12.41
CA LYS A 159 -32.36 5.06 11.60
C LYS A 159 -31.93 6.36 12.30
N GLY A 160 -31.96 6.39 13.64
CA GLY A 160 -31.45 7.51 14.45
C GLY A 160 -29.93 7.73 14.36
N TYR A 161 -29.16 6.70 13.99
CA TYR A 161 -27.71 6.76 13.85
C TYR A 161 -27.21 7.20 12.46
N ILE A 162 -28.12 7.50 11.52
CA ILE A 162 -27.77 7.90 10.14
C ILE A 162 -28.48 9.21 9.78
N THR A 163 -27.96 10.32 10.29
CA THR A 163 -28.27 11.66 9.77
C THR A 163 -27.49 11.88 8.46
N TRP A 164 -28.17 12.42 7.46
CA TRP A 164 -27.71 12.40 6.06
C TRP A 164 -26.58 13.38 5.69
N ASN A 165 -26.08 14.17 6.65
CA ASN A 165 -25.25 15.35 6.37
C ASN A 165 -23.72 15.13 6.39
N GLU A 166 -23.22 13.91 6.62
CA GLU A 166 -21.77 13.62 6.72
C GLU A 166 -21.23 12.57 5.73
N ILE A 167 -22.06 12.12 4.79
CA ILE A 167 -21.79 10.89 4.01
C ILE A 167 -20.76 11.09 2.87
N GLU A 168 -20.55 12.32 2.36
CA GLU A 168 -19.80 12.55 1.12
C GLU A 168 -18.26 12.59 1.24
N CYS A 169 -17.65 12.48 2.44
CA CYS A 169 -16.21 12.81 2.60
C CYS A 169 -15.35 11.88 3.48
N ASN A 170 -15.80 10.68 3.87
CA ASN A 170 -15.05 9.86 4.85
C ASN A 170 -15.05 8.33 4.55
N PRO A 171 -14.03 7.77 3.88
CA PRO A 171 -13.96 6.33 3.55
C PRO A 171 -14.02 5.37 4.76
N PRO A 172 -13.38 5.66 5.92
CA PRO A 172 -13.62 4.94 7.17
C PRO A 172 -15.10 4.81 7.59
N LEU A 173 -15.94 5.81 7.28
CA LEU A 173 -17.36 5.80 7.61
C LEU A 173 -18.15 4.84 6.71
N GLN A 174 -17.80 4.77 5.42
CA GLN A 174 -18.38 3.81 4.47
C GLN A 174 -18.09 2.35 4.88
N LEU A 175 -16.87 2.06 5.35
CA LEU A 175 -16.51 0.75 5.88
C LEU A 175 -17.33 0.39 7.14
N LYS A 176 -17.61 1.37 8.01
CA LYS A 176 -18.42 1.22 9.22
C LYS A 176 -19.90 0.96 8.89
N ILE A 177 -20.43 1.58 7.84
CA ILE A 177 -21.79 1.34 7.30
C ILE A 177 -21.87 -0.08 6.72
N LEU A 178 -20.91 -0.50 5.89
CA LEU A 178 -20.82 -1.87 5.36
C LEU A 178 -20.77 -2.93 6.48
N LEU A 179 -19.95 -2.71 7.52
CA LEU A 179 -19.89 -3.58 8.69
C LEU A 179 -21.23 -3.69 9.44
N ASN A 180 -22.00 -2.60 9.53
CA ASN A 180 -23.33 -2.61 10.15
C ASN A 180 -24.39 -3.28 9.26
N GLN A 181 -24.34 -3.09 7.95
CA GLN A 181 -25.19 -3.81 6.98
C GLN A 181 -24.91 -5.33 7.02
N MET A 182 -23.65 -5.75 7.14
CA MET A 182 -23.29 -7.16 7.30
C MET A 182 -23.77 -7.76 8.63
N LYS A 183 -23.84 -6.97 9.72
CA LYS A 183 -24.45 -7.41 10.99
C LYS A 183 -25.96 -7.61 10.85
N LEU A 184 -26.65 -6.67 10.21
CA LEU A 184 -28.10 -6.78 9.93
C LEU A 184 -28.42 -8.00 9.08
N LEU A 185 -27.66 -8.27 8.02
CA LEU A 185 -27.83 -9.47 7.18
C LEU A 185 -27.59 -10.78 7.94
N LYS A 186 -26.62 -10.81 8.89
CA LYS A 186 -26.41 -11.96 9.77
C LYS A 186 -27.58 -12.18 10.74
N ALA A 187 -28.11 -11.11 11.33
CA ALA A 187 -29.28 -11.18 12.22
C ALA A 187 -30.53 -11.66 11.46
N ALA A 188 -30.82 -11.08 10.29
CA ALA A 188 -31.94 -11.47 9.45
C ALA A 188 -31.87 -12.95 9.02
N LYS A 189 -30.67 -13.45 8.68
CA LYS A 189 -30.46 -14.87 8.35
C LYS A 189 -30.75 -15.79 9.55
N TYR A 190 -30.32 -15.41 10.75
CA TYR A 190 -30.59 -16.17 11.98
C TYR A 190 -32.10 -16.26 12.27
N TYR A 191 -32.80 -15.12 12.24
CA TYR A 191 -34.26 -15.09 12.45
C TYR A 191 -35.05 -15.87 11.39
N TYR A 192 -34.61 -15.87 10.12
CA TYR A 192 -35.24 -16.69 9.08
C TYR A 192 -35.11 -18.20 9.37
N GLN A 193 -33.98 -18.63 9.93
CA GLN A 193 -33.77 -20.03 10.34
C GLN A 193 -34.65 -20.43 11.52
N GLU A 194 -34.82 -19.56 12.51
CA GLU A 194 -35.76 -19.77 13.64
C GLU A 194 -37.22 -19.85 13.16
N ILE A 195 -37.62 -19.00 12.20
CA ILE A 195 -38.98 -19.05 11.61
C ILE A 195 -39.21 -20.38 10.87
N GLN A 196 -38.24 -20.85 10.08
CA GLN A 196 -38.33 -22.15 9.40
C GLN A 196 -38.41 -23.32 10.40
N TYR A 197 -37.65 -23.26 11.49
CA TYR A 197 -37.71 -24.27 12.56
C TYR A 197 -39.08 -24.27 13.27
N ALA A 198 -39.63 -23.09 13.59
CA ALA A 198 -40.96 -22.94 14.17
C ALA A 198 -42.06 -23.46 13.21
N GLN A 199 -41.97 -23.16 11.91
CA GLN A 199 -42.90 -23.69 10.90
C GLN A 199 -42.84 -25.23 10.82
N SER A 200 -41.64 -25.82 10.88
CA SER A 200 -41.48 -27.28 10.95
C SER A 200 -42.15 -27.88 12.19
N LYS A 201 -42.03 -27.24 13.35
CA LYS A 201 -42.64 -27.72 14.62
C LYS A 201 -44.16 -27.57 14.62
N VAL A 202 -44.69 -26.51 14.02
CA VAL A 202 -46.15 -26.35 13.83
C VAL A 202 -46.69 -27.42 12.88
N LEU A 203 -45.99 -27.74 11.78
CA LEU A 203 -46.38 -28.80 10.84
C LEU A 203 -46.28 -30.21 11.42
N GLU A 204 -45.41 -30.45 12.41
CA GLU A 204 -45.43 -31.69 13.21
C GLU A 204 -46.66 -31.73 14.14
N ALA A 205 -46.97 -30.64 14.84
CA ALA A 205 -48.11 -30.57 15.78
C ALA A 205 -49.49 -30.69 15.11
N PHE A 206 -49.60 -30.43 13.80
CA PHE A 206 -50.82 -30.64 13.01
C PHE A 206 -51.03 -32.10 12.54
N ARG A 207 -50.16 -33.05 12.90
CA ARG A 207 -50.32 -34.47 12.56
C ARG A 207 -51.02 -35.32 13.64
N ASP A 208 -51.22 -34.79 14.84
CA ASP A 208 -51.95 -35.49 15.91
C ASP A 208 -53.42 -35.05 15.97
N ASP A 209 -54.33 -36.00 15.78
CA ASP A 209 -55.78 -35.77 15.68
C ASP A 209 -56.43 -35.20 16.97
N GLU A 210 -55.76 -35.27 18.13
CA GLU A 210 -56.28 -34.71 19.39
C GLU A 210 -56.39 -33.17 19.38
N CYS A 211 -55.56 -32.48 18.58
CA CYS A 211 -55.55 -31.01 18.52
C CYS A 211 -56.84 -30.41 17.95
N ILE A 212 -57.54 -31.13 17.06
CA ILE A 212 -58.78 -30.66 16.41
C ILE A 212 -59.95 -30.60 17.40
N LEU A 213 -60.00 -31.53 18.36
CA LEU A 213 -61.04 -31.59 19.40
C LEU A 213 -60.95 -30.44 20.40
N LEU A 214 -59.73 -30.07 20.82
CA LEU A 214 -59.50 -28.93 21.71
C LEU A 214 -59.87 -27.59 21.05
N PHE A 215 -59.56 -27.42 19.77
CA PHE A 215 -59.90 -26.19 19.04
C PHE A 215 -61.42 -25.99 18.92
N HIS A 216 -62.18 -27.08 18.73
CA HIS A 216 -63.64 -27.02 18.67
C HIS A 216 -64.29 -26.71 20.02
N GLN A 217 -63.70 -27.17 21.13
CA GLN A 217 -64.15 -26.81 22.49
C GLN A 217 -63.83 -25.35 22.84
N TYR A 218 -62.65 -24.86 22.45
CA TYR A 218 -62.23 -23.47 22.73
C TYR A 218 -63.10 -22.44 21.98
N LYS A 219 -63.49 -22.75 20.74
CA LYS A 219 -64.41 -21.90 19.95
C LYS A 219 -65.79 -21.78 20.62
N CYS A 220 -66.36 -22.90 21.09
CA CYS A 220 -67.63 -22.89 21.82
C CYS A 220 -67.56 -22.17 23.18
N ALA A 221 -66.39 -22.02 23.79
CA ALA A 221 -66.22 -21.24 25.02
C ALA A 221 -66.27 -19.72 24.76
N ILE A 222 -65.58 -19.26 23.69
CA ILE A 222 -65.54 -17.84 23.30
C ILE A 222 -66.91 -17.35 22.82
N GLU A 223 -67.66 -18.17 22.08
CA GLU A 223 -69.02 -17.84 21.64
C GLU A 223 -70.05 -17.75 22.80
N LYS A 224 -69.72 -18.29 23.98
CA LYS A 224 -70.64 -18.36 25.13
C LYS A 224 -70.34 -17.35 26.25
N TYR A 225 -69.11 -16.86 26.35
CA TYR A 225 -68.70 -15.87 27.35
C TYR A 225 -67.76 -14.82 26.72
N GLY A 226 -68.33 -13.68 26.33
CA GLY A 226 -67.56 -12.55 25.80
C GLY A 226 -66.60 -11.96 26.84
N THR A 227 -65.37 -11.65 26.43
CA THR A 227 -64.26 -11.36 27.35
C THR A 227 -63.82 -9.89 27.37
N ASN A 228 -64.04 -9.23 28.52
CA ASN A 228 -63.23 -8.11 29.00
C ASN A 228 -62.62 -8.52 30.36
N PRO A 229 -61.30 -8.33 30.59
CA PRO A 229 -60.71 -8.37 31.93
C PRO A 229 -60.14 -7.00 32.38
N PRO A 230 -59.91 -6.79 33.71
CA PRO A 230 -59.77 -5.46 34.32
C PRO A 230 -58.32 -4.97 34.57
N THR A 231 -58.22 -3.75 35.09
CA THR A 231 -56.99 -2.97 35.39
C THR A 231 -56.65 -2.88 36.89
N CYS A 232 -55.34 -2.90 37.23
CA CYS A 232 -54.64 -2.22 38.36
C CYS A 232 -53.12 -2.31 38.02
N GLU A 233 -52.29 -1.26 38.03
CA GLU A 233 -51.83 -0.38 39.14
C GLU A 233 -50.88 -1.08 40.14
N GLU A 234 -49.57 -0.80 40.04
CA GLU A 234 -48.79 0.06 40.98
C GLU A 234 -47.28 0.04 40.62
N ALA A 235 -46.56 1.12 40.96
CA ALA A 235 -45.12 1.29 40.79
C ALA A 235 -44.48 1.82 42.08
N PRO A 236 -43.14 1.84 42.20
CA PRO A 236 -42.52 3.11 42.61
C PRO A 236 -41.20 3.47 41.92
N GLU A 237 -40.88 4.77 41.99
CA GLU A 237 -39.75 5.48 41.37
C GLU A 237 -38.49 5.56 42.29
N LEU A 238 -37.47 6.33 41.81
CA LEU A 238 -36.41 7.11 42.51
C LEU A 238 -34.99 6.78 42.01
N ASN A 239 -34.04 7.72 41.80
CA ASN A 239 -34.10 9.18 41.60
C ASN A 239 -32.78 9.67 40.93
N ILE A 240 -32.73 10.94 40.49
CA ILE A 240 -31.61 11.63 39.83
C ILE A 240 -30.67 12.31 40.87
N PHE A 241 -29.38 12.59 40.55
CA PHE A 241 -28.76 13.95 40.73
C PHE A 241 -27.26 14.10 40.31
N GLN A 242 -27.05 15.11 39.43
CA GLN A 242 -26.00 16.15 39.39
C GLN A 242 -24.52 15.97 38.95
N GLU A 243 -24.05 17.08 38.34
CA GLU A 243 -22.75 17.38 37.73
C GLU A 243 -21.72 17.94 38.73
N LYS A 244 -20.45 18.09 38.30
CA LYS A 244 -19.59 19.20 38.76
C LYS A 244 -18.45 19.56 37.79
N THR A 245 -18.24 20.88 37.65
CA THR A 245 -17.25 21.54 36.78
C THR A 245 -15.99 21.96 37.57
N ILE A 246 -14.81 22.00 36.93
CA ILE A 246 -13.63 22.78 37.40
C ILE A 246 -12.98 23.51 36.22
N VAL A 247 -12.43 24.70 36.49
CA VAL A 247 -11.81 25.68 35.57
C VAL A 247 -10.30 25.79 35.85
N GLY A 248 -9.47 26.18 34.88
CA GLY A 248 -8.04 26.51 35.13
C GLY A 248 -7.25 27.04 33.92
N GLU A 249 -6.37 28.02 34.15
CA GLU A 249 -5.58 28.76 33.15
C GLU A 249 -4.10 28.95 33.63
N THR A 250 -3.17 29.76 33.07
CA THR A 250 -3.18 30.83 32.04
C THR A 250 -1.77 31.05 31.43
N MET A 251 -1.70 31.83 30.33
CA MET A 251 -0.60 32.79 29.97
C MET A 251 0.72 32.35 29.30
N SER A 252 1.22 33.28 28.45
CA SER A 252 2.44 33.27 27.61
C SER A 252 3.59 34.10 28.29
N PRO A 253 4.63 34.77 27.67
CA PRO A 253 4.84 35.19 26.26
C PRO A 253 6.30 35.32 25.65
N LEU A 254 6.35 35.60 24.33
CA LEU A 254 7.28 36.50 23.56
C LEU A 254 8.81 36.29 23.46
N PHE A 255 9.36 36.42 22.23
CA PHE A 255 10.23 37.56 21.81
C PHE A 255 10.39 37.70 20.26
N ARG A 256 10.99 38.80 19.79
CA ARG A 256 11.05 39.29 18.38
C ARG A 256 12.33 40.13 18.15
N ILE A 257 12.93 40.18 16.94
CA ILE A 257 13.90 41.22 16.43
C ILE A 257 14.05 41.12 14.87
N HIS A 258 14.85 41.97 14.20
CA HIS A 258 14.57 42.54 12.85
C HIS A 258 15.83 42.81 11.95
N ILE A 259 15.64 42.89 10.60
CA ILE A 259 16.51 43.56 9.55
C ILE A 259 17.84 42.82 9.17
N GLY A 260 18.42 42.82 7.94
CA GLY A 260 18.18 43.58 6.68
C GLY A 260 18.89 43.03 5.40
N LYS A 261 19.10 43.88 4.36
CA LYS A 261 19.44 43.53 2.93
C LYS A 261 20.93 43.74 2.52
N LYS A 262 21.40 43.08 1.44
CA LYS A 262 21.98 43.72 0.21
C LYS A 262 22.26 42.77 -0.97
N GLN A 263 22.55 43.34 -2.15
CA GLN A 263 22.93 42.70 -3.43
C GLN A 263 24.44 42.89 -3.72
N GLU A 264 25.01 42.08 -4.62
CA GLU A 264 25.87 42.57 -5.73
C GLU A 264 26.15 41.47 -6.79
N SER A 265 26.72 41.87 -7.93
CA SER A 265 26.86 41.11 -9.20
C SER A 265 28.28 41.22 -9.76
N VAL A 266 28.76 40.29 -10.61
CA VAL A 266 29.78 40.54 -11.67
C VAL A 266 29.87 39.34 -12.66
N THR A 267 30.60 39.50 -13.77
CA THR A 267 30.44 38.87 -15.10
C THR A 267 31.38 37.70 -15.49
N GLU A 268 30.97 37.01 -16.57
CA GLU A 268 31.72 36.18 -17.57
C GLU A 268 33.06 36.79 -18.12
N PRO A 269 33.92 36.12 -18.97
CA PRO A 269 33.58 35.09 -19.99
C PRO A 269 34.61 33.98 -20.42
N THR A 270 34.09 32.97 -21.18
CA THR A 270 34.64 32.19 -22.35
C THR A 270 36.11 31.71 -22.48
N ARG A 271 36.34 30.43 -22.84
CA ARG A 271 36.59 29.97 -24.24
C ARG A 271 36.84 28.45 -24.50
N GLU A 272 36.11 27.93 -25.50
CA GLU A 272 36.47 27.03 -26.64
C GLU A 272 37.55 25.90 -26.57
N ALA A 273 37.06 24.66 -26.76
CA ALA A 273 37.46 23.63 -27.75
C ALA A 273 38.86 22.94 -27.76
N ASN A 274 38.86 21.60 -27.65
CA ASN A 274 38.87 20.73 -28.86
C ASN A 274 38.62 19.23 -28.56
N LEU A 275 38.08 18.52 -29.58
CA LEU A 275 37.77 17.09 -29.59
C LEU A 275 38.67 16.34 -30.58
N THR A 276 39.12 15.12 -30.28
CA THR A 276 39.06 13.97 -31.22
C THR A 276 39.47 12.63 -30.59
N ASN A 277 38.81 11.56 -31.07
CA ASN A 277 39.09 10.12 -30.91
C ASN A 277 38.38 9.34 -29.78
N THR A 278 37.11 8.98 -30.02
CA THR A 278 36.43 7.91 -29.29
C THR A 278 35.54 7.08 -30.24
N ARG A 279 36.09 5.99 -30.81
CA ARG A 279 35.30 5.02 -31.61
C ARG A 279 35.60 3.53 -31.35
N VAL A 280 36.56 3.20 -30.48
CA VAL A 280 36.95 1.81 -30.20
C VAL A 280 36.44 1.29 -28.85
N VAL A 281 36.27 2.15 -27.84
CA VAL A 281 35.86 1.77 -26.47
C VAL A 281 34.41 1.28 -26.37
N LYS A 282 33.52 1.80 -27.24
CA LYS A 282 32.06 1.70 -27.11
C LYS A 282 31.44 0.29 -27.21
N ARG A 283 32.23 -0.77 -27.46
CA ARG A 283 31.74 -2.16 -27.57
C ARG A 283 32.00 -3.03 -26.34
N GLN A 284 32.81 -2.59 -25.37
CA GLN A 284 33.06 -3.36 -24.15
C GLN A 284 32.16 -2.94 -22.98
N GLU A 285 31.68 -1.70 -22.97
CA GLU A 285 30.77 -1.17 -21.93
C GLU A 285 29.34 -1.73 -22.04
N GLU A 286 28.88 -2.08 -23.25
CA GLU A 286 27.55 -2.64 -23.50
C GLU A 286 27.38 -4.08 -22.96
N GLN A 287 28.47 -4.78 -22.63
CA GLN A 287 28.40 -6.18 -22.18
C GLN A 287 28.30 -6.35 -20.64
N PHE A 288 28.77 -5.37 -19.85
CA PHE A 288 28.80 -5.44 -18.38
C PHE A 288 27.51 -4.97 -17.68
N THR A 289 26.65 -4.23 -18.37
CA THR A 289 25.40 -3.65 -17.81
C THR A 289 24.18 -4.58 -17.91
N ILE A 290 24.31 -5.71 -18.63
CA ILE A 290 23.19 -6.59 -18.99
C ILE A 290 22.90 -7.65 -17.91
N GLU A 291 23.92 -8.29 -17.32
CA GLU A 291 23.75 -9.41 -16.36
C GLU A 291 23.00 -9.05 -15.06
N PRO A 292 23.26 -7.94 -14.35
CA PRO A 292 22.59 -7.64 -13.07
C PRO A 292 21.09 -7.35 -13.25
N ASN A 293 20.73 -6.70 -14.36
CA ASN A 293 19.36 -6.37 -14.72
C ASN A 293 18.54 -7.62 -15.09
N LEU A 294 19.17 -8.62 -15.73
CA LEU A 294 18.56 -9.93 -15.97
C LEU A 294 18.18 -10.62 -14.66
N ARG A 295 19.07 -10.71 -13.67
CA ARG A 295 18.78 -11.44 -12.41
C ARG A 295 17.68 -10.78 -11.57
N ARG A 296 17.62 -9.44 -11.49
CA ARG A 296 16.51 -8.73 -10.82
C ARG A 296 15.19 -8.93 -11.55
N THR A 297 15.17 -8.79 -12.88
CA THR A 297 13.93 -8.99 -13.65
C THR A 297 13.47 -10.44 -13.66
N GLU A 298 14.36 -11.44 -13.57
CA GLU A 298 14.00 -12.86 -13.45
C GLU A 298 13.40 -13.21 -12.09
N SER A 299 13.92 -12.68 -10.98
CA SER A 299 13.32 -12.90 -9.66
C SER A 299 11.92 -12.30 -9.57
N GLN A 300 11.77 -11.04 -9.99
CA GLN A 300 10.50 -10.35 -9.89
C GLN A 300 9.45 -10.92 -10.85
N LYS A 301 9.85 -11.32 -12.07
CA LYS A 301 8.97 -12.09 -12.98
C LYS A 301 8.53 -13.42 -12.38
N LYS A 302 9.37 -14.12 -11.61
CA LYS A 302 8.95 -15.38 -10.96
C LYS A 302 7.86 -15.14 -9.92
N ASP A 303 8.04 -14.14 -9.05
CA ASP A 303 7.04 -13.81 -8.03
C ASP A 303 5.72 -13.31 -8.65
N ASP A 304 5.80 -12.51 -9.73
CA ASP A 304 4.64 -12.06 -10.50
C ASP A 304 3.92 -13.22 -11.22
N ILE A 305 4.66 -14.17 -11.82
CA ILE A 305 4.10 -15.36 -12.49
C ILE A 305 3.39 -16.27 -11.49
N VAL A 306 4.02 -16.57 -10.34
CA VAL A 306 3.40 -17.39 -9.29
C VAL A 306 2.12 -16.73 -8.79
N THR A 307 2.15 -15.41 -8.52
CA THR A 307 0.98 -14.66 -8.07
C THR A 307 -0.15 -14.64 -9.11
N GLN A 308 0.18 -14.52 -10.41
CA GLN A 308 -0.83 -14.59 -11.48
C GLN A 308 -1.42 -15.99 -11.68
N GLN A 309 -0.61 -17.05 -11.59
CA GLN A 309 -1.10 -18.43 -11.65
C GLN A 309 -2.05 -18.74 -10.49
N ASP A 310 -1.71 -18.32 -9.28
CA ASP A 310 -2.54 -18.50 -8.09
C ASP A 310 -3.86 -17.70 -8.17
N LEU A 311 -3.85 -16.49 -8.74
CA LEU A 311 -5.06 -15.69 -8.97
C LEU A 311 -5.97 -16.34 -10.02
N THR A 312 -5.41 -16.76 -11.16
CA THR A 312 -6.17 -17.34 -12.27
C THR A 312 -6.78 -18.69 -11.89
N GLN A 313 -6.05 -19.55 -11.16
CA GLN A 313 -6.59 -20.81 -10.68
C GLN A 313 -7.74 -20.60 -9.68
N LYS A 314 -7.64 -19.62 -8.77
CA LYS A 314 -8.75 -19.24 -7.86
C LYS A 314 -9.97 -18.72 -8.62
N GLN A 315 -9.78 -17.90 -9.65
CA GLN A 315 -10.87 -17.39 -10.50
C GLN A 315 -11.59 -18.52 -11.26
N VAL A 316 -10.85 -19.51 -11.79
CA VAL A 316 -11.42 -20.69 -12.44
C VAL A 316 -12.20 -21.56 -11.42
N GLU A 317 -11.64 -21.81 -10.23
CA GLU A 317 -12.31 -22.58 -9.18
C GLU A 317 -13.62 -21.90 -8.71
N GLU A 318 -13.63 -20.57 -8.63
CA GLU A 318 -14.82 -19.79 -8.28
C GLU A 318 -15.86 -19.76 -9.41
N HIS A 319 -15.42 -19.68 -10.68
CA HIS A 319 -16.31 -19.77 -11.84
C HIS A 319 -17.04 -21.11 -11.89
N LEU A 320 -16.31 -22.24 -11.80
CA LEU A 320 -16.92 -23.58 -11.79
C LEU A 320 -17.91 -23.74 -10.63
N LYS A 321 -17.60 -23.21 -9.43
CA LYS A 321 -18.53 -23.26 -8.29
C LYS A 321 -19.83 -22.48 -8.56
N LYS A 322 -19.73 -21.28 -9.15
CA LYS A 322 -20.89 -20.45 -9.53
C LYS A 322 -21.73 -21.13 -10.60
N GLU A 323 -21.10 -21.69 -11.62
CA GLU A 323 -21.76 -22.40 -12.71
C GLU A 323 -22.48 -23.67 -12.23
N LEU A 324 -21.80 -24.50 -11.41
CA LEU A 324 -22.39 -25.69 -10.79
C LEU A 324 -23.58 -25.34 -9.88
N TYR A 325 -23.51 -24.24 -9.14
CA TYR A 325 -24.61 -23.74 -8.30
C TYR A 325 -25.82 -23.32 -9.15
N LEU A 326 -25.60 -22.53 -10.21
CA LEU A 326 -26.65 -22.12 -11.14
C LEU A 326 -27.31 -23.35 -11.81
N LYS A 327 -26.53 -24.28 -12.35
CA LYS A 327 -27.04 -25.51 -12.98
C LYS A 327 -27.80 -26.41 -12.01
N THR A 328 -27.40 -26.45 -10.74
CA THR A 328 -28.11 -27.22 -9.71
C THR A 328 -29.46 -26.58 -9.36
N ASN A 329 -29.51 -25.25 -9.27
CA ASN A 329 -30.75 -24.52 -9.03
C ASN A 329 -31.71 -24.59 -10.23
N GLU A 330 -31.22 -24.45 -11.47
CA GLU A 330 -32.00 -24.67 -12.70
C GLU A 330 -32.66 -26.06 -12.70
N ALA A 331 -31.90 -27.11 -12.40
CA ALA A 331 -32.42 -28.47 -12.32
C ALA A 331 -33.42 -28.67 -11.16
N GLN A 332 -33.27 -27.96 -10.03
CA GLN A 332 -34.23 -28.00 -8.93
C GLN A 332 -35.55 -27.31 -9.29
N ILE A 333 -35.50 -26.09 -9.84
CA ILE A 333 -36.69 -25.35 -10.28
C ILE A 333 -37.46 -26.15 -11.33
N LEU A 334 -36.76 -26.82 -12.26
CA LEU A 334 -37.40 -27.68 -13.26
C LEU A 334 -38.13 -28.88 -12.59
N ARG A 335 -37.50 -29.55 -11.62
CA ARG A 335 -38.12 -30.66 -10.87
C ARG A 335 -39.37 -30.21 -10.11
N GLU A 336 -39.29 -29.08 -9.40
CA GLU A 336 -40.42 -28.52 -8.64
C GLU A 336 -41.57 -28.11 -9.57
N THR A 337 -41.26 -27.52 -10.72
CA THR A 337 -42.25 -27.16 -11.76
C THR A 337 -42.95 -28.40 -12.32
N VAL A 338 -42.20 -29.44 -12.70
CA VAL A 338 -42.76 -30.70 -13.22
C VAL A 338 -43.63 -31.39 -12.15
N HIS A 339 -43.20 -31.37 -10.87
CA HIS A 339 -43.98 -31.90 -9.76
C HIS A 339 -45.31 -31.15 -9.58
N LEU A 340 -45.28 -29.81 -9.53
CA LEU A 340 -46.49 -28.98 -9.44
C LEU A 340 -47.45 -29.18 -10.62
N MET A 341 -46.93 -29.30 -11.84
CA MET A 341 -47.75 -29.60 -13.02
C MET A 341 -48.38 -31.00 -12.93
N SER A 342 -47.67 -31.99 -12.38
CA SER A 342 -48.22 -33.34 -12.15
C SER A 342 -49.34 -33.34 -11.11
N GLU A 343 -49.15 -32.68 -9.96
CA GLU A 343 -50.17 -32.58 -8.91
C GLU A 343 -51.41 -31.80 -9.39
N ASN A 344 -51.21 -30.70 -10.11
CA ASN A 344 -52.32 -29.95 -10.72
C ASN A 344 -53.12 -30.80 -11.73
N ALA A 345 -52.44 -31.61 -12.55
CA ALA A 345 -53.11 -32.53 -13.49
C ALA A 345 -53.91 -33.63 -12.76
N LYS A 346 -53.38 -34.20 -11.67
CA LYS A 346 -54.11 -35.16 -10.82
C LYS A 346 -55.35 -34.52 -10.19
N CYS A 347 -55.21 -33.33 -9.61
CA CYS A 347 -56.30 -32.60 -8.97
C CYS A 347 -57.40 -32.21 -9.97
N PHE A 348 -57.01 -31.77 -11.18
CA PHE A 348 -57.94 -31.48 -12.27
C PHE A 348 -58.71 -32.73 -12.71
N LYS A 349 -58.01 -33.85 -12.93
CA LYS A 349 -58.64 -35.14 -13.27
C LYS A 349 -59.67 -35.56 -12.22
N ALA A 350 -59.31 -35.53 -10.93
CA ALA A 350 -60.21 -35.85 -9.82
C ALA A 350 -61.38 -34.85 -9.66
N LYS A 351 -61.28 -33.64 -10.23
CA LYS A 351 -62.39 -32.69 -10.32
C LYS A 351 -63.33 -33.03 -11.48
N CYS A 352 -62.79 -33.37 -12.66
CA CYS A 352 -63.58 -33.84 -13.81
C CYS A 352 -64.34 -35.15 -13.50
N GLU A 353 -63.69 -36.12 -12.85
CA GLU A 353 -64.30 -37.38 -12.43
C GLU A 353 -65.47 -37.14 -11.44
N ARG A 354 -65.32 -36.20 -10.48
CA ARG A 354 -66.42 -35.79 -9.58
C ARG A 354 -67.57 -35.11 -10.32
N MET A 355 -67.29 -34.14 -11.19
CA MET A 355 -68.32 -33.45 -11.97
C MET A 355 -69.10 -34.43 -12.87
N SER A 356 -68.42 -35.42 -13.45
CA SER A 356 -69.05 -36.50 -14.21
C SER A 356 -70.02 -37.32 -13.35
N MET A 357 -69.61 -37.75 -12.14
CA MET A 357 -70.51 -38.49 -11.24
C MET A 357 -71.67 -37.65 -10.69
N GLU A 358 -71.43 -36.38 -10.33
CA GLU A 358 -72.48 -35.48 -9.86
C GLU A 358 -73.54 -35.25 -10.96
N SER A 359 -73.12 -35.06 -12.22
CA SER A 359 -74.02 -34.88 -13.36
C SER A 359 -74.90 -36.10 -13.69
N VAL A 360 -74.45 -37.30 -13.31
CA VAL A 360 -75.22 -38.56 -13.45
C VAL A 360 -76.22 -38.75 -12.30
N SER A 361 -76.04 -38.06 -11.17
CA SER A 361 -76.88 -38.20 -9.96
C SER A 361 -78.13 -37.30 -9.93
N VAL A 362 -78.23 -36.30 -10.82
CA VAL A 362 -79.36 -35.36 -10.84
C VAL A 362 -80.52 -35.93 -11.67
N ASN A 363 -81.69 -36.04 -11.02
CA ASN A 363 -82.91 -36.64 -11.56
C ASN A 363 -83.26 -36.20 -13.00
N PHE A 364 -83.36 -37.17 -13.91
CA PHE A 364 -83.55 -36.98 -15.35
C PHE A 364 -85.01 -36.65 -15.75
N GLN A 365 -85.71 -35.81 -14.97
CA GLN A 365 -87.07 -35.39 -15.28
C GLN A 365 -87.24 -33.87 -15.12
N ARG A 366 -87.43 -33.21 -16.29
CA ARG A 366 -87.71 -31.77 -16.53
C ARG A 366 -86.49 -30.82 -16.60
N LEU A 367 -85.93 -30.67 -17.80
CA LEU A 367 -85.46 -29.37 -18.33
C LEU A 367 -85.13 -29.48 -19.84
N PRO A 368 -85.68 -28.62 -20.73
CA PRO A 368 -85.28 -28.57 -22.14
C PRO A 368 -84.06 -27.65 -22.32
N ALA A 369 -82.86 -28.19 -22.07
CA ALA A 369 -81.59 -27.46 -22.20
C ALA A 369 -80.51 -28.27 -22.95
N LEU A 370 -80.91 -28.98 -24.03
CA LEU A 370 -80.05 -29.90 -24.79
C LEU A 370 -79.02 -29.23 -25.72
N THR A 371 -78.97 -27.89 -25.79
CA THR A 371 -77.96 -27.14 -26.57
C THR A 371 -76.62 -27.03 -25.85
N ASN A 372 -76.59 -26.90 -24.52
CA ASN A 372 -75.34 -26.68 -23.76
C ASN A 372 -74.48 -27.95 -23.62
N TYR A 373 -75.09 -29.14 -23.66
CA TYR A 373 -74.36 -30.39 -23.40
C TYR A 373 -73.28 -30.67 -24.46
N LYS A 374 -73.55 -30.35 -25.73
CA LYS A 374 -72.58 -30.52 -26.83
C LYS A 374 -71.42 -29.53 -26.75
N GLU A 375 -71.62 -28.33 -26.21
CA GLU A 375 -70.53 -27.38 -25.99
C GLU A 375 -69.65 -27.81 -24.80
N ILE A 376 -70.25 -28.34 -23.74
CA ILE A 376 -69.51 -28.93 -22.61
C ILE A 376 -68.71 -30.16 -23.06
N GLU A 377 -69.33 -31.07 -23.82
CA GLU A 377 -68.67 -32.25 -24.39
C GLU A 377 -67.49 -31.86 -25.30
N LYS A 378 -67.68 -30.85 -26.17
CA LYS A 378 -66.61 -30.28 -26.99
C LYS A 378 -65.49 -29.66 -26.15
N MET A 379 -65.81 -28.86 -25.12
CA MET A 379 -64.83 -28.30 -24.19
C MET A 379 -64.04 -29.38 -23.42
N CYS A 380 -64.67 -30.50 -23.07
CA CYS A 380 -64.01 -31.64 -22.44
C CYS A 380 -63.02 -32.31 -23.40
N ILE A 381 -63.42 -32.54 -24.66
CA ILE A 381 -62.54 -33.12 -25.69
C ILE A 381 -61.36 -32.19 -26.00
N GLU A 382 -61.60 -30.88 -26.13
CA GLU A 382 -60.53 -29.88 -26.35
C GLU A 382 -59.58 -29.79 -25.14
N HIS A 383 -60.08 -29.90 -23.90
CA HIS A 383 -59.24 -30.00 -22.70
C HIS A 383 -58.44 -31.30 -22.64
N GLU A 384 -59.02 -32.44 -23.01
CA GLU A 384 -58.32 -33.72 -23.01
C GLU A 384 -57.16 -33.71 -24.03
N GLN A 385 -57.39 -33.15 -25.23
CA GLN A 385 -56.36 -32.94 -26.23
C GLN A 385 -55.27 -31.96 -25.75
N CYS A 386 -55.65 -30.91 -25.01
CA CYS A 386 -54.70 -30.00 -24.38
C CYS A 386 -53.85 -30.70 -23.30
N LEU A 387 -54.46 -31.51 -22.43
CA LEU A 387 -53.77 -32.30 -21.41
C LEU A 387 -52.80 -33.30 -22.04
N VAL A 388 -53.21 -34.05 -23.07
CA VAL A 388 -52.33 -34.97 -23.82
C VAL A 388 -51.15 -34.22 -24.42
N SER A 389 -51.37 -33.01 -24.95
CA SER A 389 -50.30 -32.16 -25.49
C SER A 389 -49.32 -31.69 -24.41
N VAL A 390 -49.82 -31.29 -23.23
CA VAL A 390 -49.00 -30.91 -22.07
C VAL A 390 -48.21 -32.11 -21.53
N PHE A 391 -48.83 -33.29 -21.41
CA PHE A 391 -48.12 -34.52 -21.00
C PHE A 391 -47.04 -34.94 -21.99
N ARG A 392 -47.26 -34.76 -23.31
CA ARG A 392 -46.23 -34.99 -24.33
C ARG A 392 -45.03 -34.04 -24.14
N ILE A 393 -45.30 -32.74 -23.98
CA ILE A 393 -44.25 -31.73 -23.77
C ILE A 393 -43.50 -31.99 -22.45
N LEU A 394 -44.18 -32.36 -21.38
CA LEU A 394 -43.56 -32.73 -20.10
C LEU A 394 -42.65 -33.96 -20.23
N ASN A 395 -43.07 -34.99 -20.96
CA ASN A 395 -42.22 -36.16 -21.25
C ASN A 395 -41.01 -35.78 -22.11
N GLU A 396 -41.17 -34.95 -23.14
CA GLU A 396 -40.06 -34.48 -23.99
C GLU A 396 -39.03 -33.65 -23.19
N LEU A 397 -39.48 -32.76 -22.31
CA LEU A 397 -38.62 -32.01 -21.38
C LEU A 397 -37.92 -32.91 -20.34
N SER A 398 -38.64 -33.91 -19.81
CA SER A 398 -38.13 -34.87 -18.83
C SER A 398 -37.08 -35.81 -19.42
N THR A 399 -37.26 -36.27 -20.66
CA THR A 399 -36.38 -37.28 -21.28
C THR A 399 -35.22 -36.66 -22.07
N GLY A 400 -35.42 -35.47 -22.64
CA GLY A 400 -34.40 -34.73 -23.38
C GLY A 400 -33.56 -33.84 -22.47
N SER A 401 -34.05 -32.61 -22.25
CA SER A 401 -33.27 -31.53 -21.62
C SER A 401 -32.81 -31.86 -20.20
N PHE A 402 -33.68 -32.45 -19.38
CA PHE A 402 -33.35 -32.78 -18.00
C PHE A 402 -32.28 -33.90 -17.92
N GLY A 403 -32.45 -34.97 -18.68
CA GLY A 403 -31.47 -36.08 -18.74
C GLY A 403 -30.10 -35.67 -19.31
N GLN A 404 -30.04 -34.62 -20.11
CA GLN A 404 -28.76 -34.02 -20.55
C GLN A 404 -28.11 -33.19 -19.43
N LEU A 405 -28.87 -32.32 -18.76
CA LEU A 405 -28.38 -31.52 -17.64
C LEU A 405 -27.87 -32.36 -16.47
N GLU A 406 -28.51 -33.51 -16.17
CA GLU A 406 -28.01 -34.42 -15.13
C GLU A 406 -26.68 -35.07 -15.49
N LYS A 407 -26.45 -35.42 -16.77
CA LYS A 407 -25.16 -35.94 -17.26
C LYS A 407 -24.07 -34.89 -17.21
N GLU A 408 -24.37 -33.65 -17.61
CA GLU A 408 -23.44 -32.52 -17.53
C GLU A 408 -23.07 -32.22 -16.08
N ASN A 409 -24.04 -32.19 -15.15
CA ASN A 409 -23.81 -31.97 -13.72
C ASN A 409 -22.98 -33.11 -13.08
N ALA A 410 -23.23 -34.38 -13.48
CA ALA A 410 -22.42 -35.52 -13.05
C ALA A 410 -20.97 -35.44 -13.55
N SER A 411 -20.76 -35.10 -14.83
CA SER A 411 -19.43 -34.89 -15.42
C SER A 411 -18.66 -33.76 -14.71
N MET A 412 -19.33 -32.63 -14.46
CA MET A 412 -18.75 -31.47 -13.78
C MET A 412 -18.34 -31.77 -12.34
N LYS A 413 -19.10 -32.61 -11.62
CA LYS A 413 -18.72 -33.10 -10.28
C LYS A 413 -17.47 -33.97 -10.29
N ILE A 414 -17.34 -34.86 -11.28
CA ILE A 414 -16.15 -35.72 -11.46
C ILE A 414 -14.92 -34.84 -11.74
N ALA A 415 -15.04 -33.88 -12.66
CA ALA A 415 -13.96 -32.94 -12.97
C ALA A 415 -13.53 -32.10 -11.74
N LEU A 416 -14.50 -31.60 -10.96
CA LEU A 416 -14.23 -30.86 -9.73
C LEU A 416 -13.53 -31.73 -8.66
N GLN A 417 -13.84 -33.02 -8.59
CA GLN A 417 -13.19 -33.94 -7.65
C GLN A 417 -11.76 -34.30 -8.09
N ALA A 418 -11.53 -34.50 -9.39
CA ALA A 418 -10.19 -34.70 -9.94
C ALA A 418 -9.28 -33.48 -9.71
N SER A 419 -9.79 -32.27 -9.98
CA SER A 419 -9.04 -31.02 -9.77
C SER A 419 -8.70 -30.76 -8.30
N LYS A 420 -9.52 -31.22 -7.35
CA LYS A 420 -9.20 -31.19 -5.92
C LYS A 420 -8.06 -32.15 -5.57
N GLN A 421 -8.11 -33.39 -6.06
CA GLN A 421 -7.06 -34.37 -5.81
C GLN A 421 -5.70 -33.88 -6.33
N GLU A 422 -5.67 -33.35 -7.55
CA GLU A 422 -4.45 -32.77 -8.15
C GLU A 422 -3.88 -31.63 -7.29
N LYS A 423 -4.74 -30.79 -6.71
CA LYS A 423 -4.34 -29.70 -5.80
C LYS A 423 -3.75 -30.23 -4.48
N ASP A 424 -4.37 -31.24 -3.89
CA ASP A 424 -3.91 -31.86 -2.65
C ASP A 424 -2.54 -32.56 -2.87
N ASP A 425 -2.38 -33.27 -4.00
CA ASP A 425 -1.12 -33.92 -4.40
C ASP A 425 0.01 -32.89 -4.64
N LEU A 426 -0.28 -31.78 -5.32
CA LEU A 426 0.66 -30.66 -5.52
C LEU A 426 1.06 -30.00 -4.19
N GLN A 427 0.09 -29.77 -3.29
CA GLN A 427 0.35 -29.16 -1.98
C GLN A 427 1.19 -30.08 -1.07
N GLN A 428 1.04 -31.40 -1.19
CA GLN A 428 1.91 -32.37 -0.50
C GLN A 428 3.34 -32.35 -1.07
N SER A 429 3.50 -32.23 -2.39
CA SER A 429 4.80 -32.09 -3.06
C SER A 429 5.52 -30.80 -2.64
N GLU A 430 4.81 -29.66 -2.61
CA GLU A 430 5.32 -28.37 -2.15
C GLU A 430 5.87 -28.46 -0.71
N GLN A 431 5.13 -29.07 0.21
CA GLN A 431 5.57 -29.26 1.59
C GLN A 431 6.86 -30.09 1.69
N SER A 432 7.02 -31.12 0.87
CA SER A 432 8.24 -31.92 0.80
C SER A 432 9.45 -31.09 0.35
N ILE A 433 9.28 -30.27 -0.70
CA ILE A 433 10.33 -29.40 -1.23
C ILE A 433 10.72 -28.32 -0.22
N VAL A 434 9.75 -27.74 0.51
CA VAL A 434 10.02 -26.76 1.57
C VAL A 434 10.83 -27.36 2.72
N GLN A 435 10.56 -28.62 3.10
CA GLN A 435 11.35 -29.34 4.11
C GLN A 435 12.79 -29.60 3.65
N GLU A 436 13.00 -29.94 2.36
CA GLU A 436 14.33 -30.12 1.78
C GLU A 436 15.12 -28.80 1.69
N ILE A 437 14.47 -27.70 1.30
CA ILE A 437 15.09 -26.36 1.34
C ILE A 437 15.51 -25.99 2.76
N PHE A 438 14.71 -26.33 3.77
CA PHE A 438 15.03 -26.07 5.17
C PHE A 438 16.23 -26.90 5.65
N SER A 439 16.30 -28.20 5.33
CA SER A 439 17.43 -29.05 5.71
C SER A 439 18.74 -28.61 5.04
N LEU A 440 18.71 -28.30 3.73
CA LEU A 440 19.85 -27.79 2.98
C LEU A 440 20.36 -26.44 3.50
N ARG A 441 19.46 -25.53 3.92
CA ARG A 441 19.85 -24.26 4.55
C ARG A 441 20.58 -24.48 5.88
N ASN A 442 20.07 -25.37 6.73
CA ASN A 442 20.71 -25.69 8.01
C ASN A 442 22.09 -26.34 7.82
N GLU A 443 22.23 -27.21 6.80
CA GLU A 443 23.53 -27.78 6.44
C GLU A 443 24.50 -26.73 5.91
N LEU A 444 24.04 -25.81 5.05
CA LEU A 444 24.85 -24.70 4.56
C LEU A 444 25.32 -23.77 5.69
N GLU A 445 24.44 -23.44 6.63
CA GLU A 445 24.78 -22.63 7.81
C GLU A 445 25.80 -23.34 8.71
N ARG A 446 25.61 -24.65 8.97
CA ARG A 446 26.60 -25.48 9.68
C ARG A 446 27.95 -25.46 8.96
N LYS A 447 27.98 -25.65 7.64
CA LYS A 447 29.21 -25.65 6.84
C LYS A 447 29.88 -24.28 6.80
N ASN A 448 29.12 -23.20 6.76
CA ASN A 448 29.66 -21.84 6.86
C ASN A 448 30.28 -21.60 8.23
N LYS A 449 29.63 -22.03 9.33
CA LYS A 449 30.20 -21.94 10.68
C LYS A 449 31.48 -22.76 10.83
N GLU A 450 31.50 -24.01 10.34
CA GLU A 450 32.72 -24.82 10.28
C GLU A 450 33.84 -24.11 9.49
N ASN A 451 33.51 -23.44 8.38
CA ASN A 451 34.48 -22.71 7.55
C ASN A 451 35.01 -21.46 8.26
N GLU A 452 34.17 -20.67 8.94
CA GLU A 452 34.61 -19.51 9.74
C GLU A 452 35.44 -19.93 10.97
N ASP A 453 35.08 -21.02 11.64
CA ASP A 453 35.90 -21.60 12.73
C ASP A 453 37.26 -22.09 12.21
N LEU A 454 37.29 -22.74 11.04
CA LEU A 454 38.53 -23.16 10.38
C LEU A 454 39.38 -21.96 9.95
N LYS A 455 38.80 -20.92 9.32
CA LYS A 455 39.50 -19.67 8.98
C LYS A 455 40.05 -18.98 10.22
N THR A 456 39.29 -18.92 11.30
CA THR A 456 39.72 -18.32 12.58
C THR A 456 40.91 -19.07 13.15
N ARG A 457 40.84 -20.40 13.21
CA ARG A 457 41.95 -21.25 13.67
C ARG A 457 43.17 -21.16 12.74
N LEU A 458 42.98 -21.08 11.42
CA LEU A 458 44.06 -20.92 10.45
C LEU A 458 44.75 -19.56 10.61
N SER A 459 43.99 -18.48 10.78
CA SER A 459 44.48 -17.13 11.07
C SER A 459 45.22 -17.05 12.40
N GLN A 460 44.73 -17.72 13.45
CA GLN A 460 45.43 -17.82 14.74
C GLN A 460 46.75 -18.59 14.63
N VAL A 461 46.77 -19.73 13.92
CA VAL A 461 48.00 -20.52 13.71
C VAL A 461 48.99 -19.79 12.80
N ALA A 462 48.52 -19.06 11.79
CA ALA A 462 49.36 -18.20 10.95
C ALA A 462 49.92 -17.01 11.74
N GLY A 463 49.08 -16.30 12.49
CA GLY A 463 49.48 -15.20 13.37
C GLY A 463 50.50 -15.63 14.41
N ALA A 464 50.24 -16.72 15.14
CA ALA A 464 51.18 -17.25 16.13
C ALA A 464 52.54 -17.64 15.53
N LYS A 465 52.57 -18.19 14.30
CA LYS A 465 53.82 -18.49 13.58
C LYS A 465 54.53 -17.26 13.02
N LEU A 466 53.82 -16.17 12.73
CA LEU A 466 54.40 -14.90 12.26
C LEU A 466 54.93 -14.03 13.42
N VAL A 467 54.25 -14.06 14.57
CA VAL A 467 54.65 -13.32 15.79
C VAL A 467 55.82 -14.00 16.51
N ALA A 468 55.98 -15.32 16.36
CA ALA A 468 57.12 -16.09 16.87
C ALA A 468 58.45 -15.75 16.15
N GLY A 469 58.97 -14.56 16.43
CA GLY A 469 60.23 -14.02 15.89
C GLY A 469 60.18 -12.55 15.49
N ASN A 470 58.99 -11.94 15.37
CA ASN A 470 58.81 -10.52 15.07
C ASN A 470 57.58 -9.94 15.78
N SER A 471 57.81 -9.13 16.82
CA SER A 471 56.76 -8.39 17.55
C SER A 471 56.16 -7.21 16.77
N SER A 472 56.51 -7.06 15.49
CA SER A 472 56.10 -5.99 14.58
C SER A 472 55.04 -6.42 13.55
N ILE A 473 54.73 -7.73 13.45
CA ILE A 473 53.72 -8.24 12.53
C ILE A 473 52.36 -8.26 13.25
N ALA A 474 51.39 -7.53 12.69
CA ALA A 474 50.08 -7.32 13.30
C ALA A 474 49.26 -8.62 13.45
N ASP A 475 48.45 -8.68 14.50
CA ASP A 475 47.56 -9.80 14.77
C ASP A 475 46.50 -9.95 13.66
N LEU A 476 46.57 -11.06 12.94
CA LEU A 476 45.64 -11.40 11.85
C LEU A 476 44.23 -11.77 12.36
N GLY A 477 44.06 -11.97 13.68
CA GLY A 477 42.78 -12.21 14.33
C GLY A 477 41.94 -10.93 14.56
N ASP A 478 42.54 -9.73 14.51
CA ASP A 478 41.78 -8.48 14.66
C ASP A 478 40.88 -8.23 13.44
N LYS A 479 39.56 -8.32 13.66
CA LYS A 479 38.50 -8.09 12.68
C LYS A 479 38.37 -6.61 12.29
N TYR A 480 38.92 -5.70 13.07
CA TYR A 480 38.86 -4.25 12.89
C TYR A 480 40.26 -3.62 12.78
N ARG A 481 41.25 -4.41 12.34
CA ARG A 481 42.57 -3.91 11.95
C ARG A 481 42.47 -2.85 10.84
N PRO A 482 43.41 -1.89 10.74
CA PRO A 482 43.37 -0.82 9.74
C PRO A 482 43.24 -1.29 8.27
N THR A 483 43.77 -2.46 7.91
CA THR A 483 43.58 -3.03 6.56
C THR A 483 42.14 -3.47 6.29
N ARG A 484 41.45 -4.09 7.26
CA ARG A 484 40.02 -4.43 7.09
C ARG A 484 39.13 -3.18 7.12
N ILE A 485 39.51 -2.15 7.86
CA ILE A 485 38.82 -0.84 7.80
C ILE A 485 39.01 -0.19 6.42
N ALA A 486 40.21 -0.27 5.83
CA ALA A 486 40.46 0.20 4.47
C ALA A 486 39.66 -0.57 3.41
N GLU A 487 39.54 -1.90 3.54
CA GLU A 487 38.64 -2.72 2.70
C GLU A 487 37.18 -2.27 2.84
N LEU A 488 36.67 -2.11 4.07
CA LEU A 488 35.32 -1.61 4.34
C LEU A 488 35.08 -0.18 3.79
N TYR A 489 36.13 0.64 3.73
CA TYR A 489 36.08 1.99 3.13
C TYR A 489 35.96 1.96 1.61
N SER A 490 36.61 0.99 0.94
CA SER A 490 36.36 0.74 -0.48
C SER A 490 34.98 0.14 -0.72
N GLU A 491 34.56 -0.85 0.08
CA GLU A 491 33.23 -1.47 0.00
C GLU A 491 32.11 -0.40 0.15
N LEU A 492 32.28 0.59 1.03
CA LEU A 492 31.33 1.68 1.22
C LEU A 492 31.19 2.60 0.00
N TYR A 493 32.28 2.83 -0.74
CA TYR A 493 32.26 3.60 -1.98
C TYR A 493 31.61 2.79 -3.11
N ASP A 494 32.04 1.55 -3.29
CA ASP A 494 31.57 0.72 -4.41
C ASP A 494 30.08 0.36 -4.26
N ASN A 495 29.59 0.15 -3.03
CA ASN A 495 28.20 -0.24 -2.74
C ASN A 495 27.31 0.94 -2.29
N GLU A 496 27.23 1.25 -0.99
CA GLU A 496 26.17 2.14 -0.49
C GLU A 496 26.28 3.60 -0.98
N TRP A 497 27.48 4.09 -1.31
CA TRP A 497 27.64 5.39 -1.97
C TRP A 497 27.06 5.39 -3.40
N THR A 498 27.39 4.37 -4.20
CA THR A 498 26.81 4.20 -5.55
C THR A 498 25.28 4.07 -5.49
N GLU A 499 24.73 3.26 -4.57
CA GLU A 499 23.29 3.15 -4.36
C GLU A 499 22.63 4.49 -4.01
N ALA A 500 23.29 5.31 -3.19
CA ALA A 500 22.80 6.64 -2.81
C ALA A 500 22.85 7.63 -3.99
N VAL A 501 23.91 7.62 -4.81
CA VAL A 501 24.02 8.43 -6.03
C VAL A 501 22.90 8.06 -7.00
N ASP A 502 22.75 6.77 -7.32
CA ASP A 502 21.71 6.28 -8.24
C ASP A 502 20.31 6.66 -7.76
N MET A 503 20.00 6.48 -6.47
CA MET A 503 18.67 6.81 -5.93
C MET A 503 18.36 8.32 -6.04
N LEU A 504 19.35 9.17 -5.74
CA LEU A 504 19.17 10.63 -5.79
C LEU A 504 19.06 11.13 -7.23
N LEU A 505 19.86 10.59 -8.15
CA LEU A 505 19.78 10.87 -9.59
C LEU A 505 18.42 10.46 -10.17
N ASN A 506 17.94 9.26 -9.86
CA ASN A 506 16.63 8.78 -10.32
C ASN A 506 15.44 9.64 -9.86
N SER A 507 15.62 10.46 -8.82
CA SER A 507 14.61 11.45 -8.41
C SER A 507 14.51 12.67 -9.32
N ASN A 508 15.49 12.90 -10.20
CA ASN A 508 15.63 14.08 -11.07
C ASN A 508 15.52 15.44 -10.35
N ARG A 509 15.74 15.49 -9.02
CA ARG A 509 15.65 16.72 -8.22
C ARG A 509 16.95 17.52 -8.15
N TRP A 510 18.11 16.86 -8.22
CA TRP A 510 19.42 17.49 -8.07
C TRP A 510 20.38 16.99 -9.16
N PRO A 511 21.32 17.83 -9.64
CA PRO A 511 22.34 17.39 -10.57
C PRO A 511 23.41 16.55 -9.86
N GLU A 512 24.09 15.69 -10.62
CA GLU A 512 25.09 14.74 -10.12
C GLU A 512 26.20 15.41 -9.29
N ASP A 513 26.74 16.53 -9.76
CA ASP A 513 27.81 17.26 -9.10
C ASP A 513 27.39 17.81 -7.72
N MET A 514 26.12 18.17 -7.56
CA MET A 514 25.55 18.53 -6.26
C MET A 514 25.38 17.29 -5.36
N ILE A 515 24.91 16.17 -5.90
CA ILE A 515 24.72 14.91 -5.14
C ILE A 515 26.05 14.40 -4.58
N VAL A 516 27.08 14.25 -5.43
CA VAL A 516 28.39 13.70 -4.99
C VAL A 516 29.08 14.61 -3.96
N ARG A 517 28.92 15.94 -4.09
CA ARG A 517 29.42 16.90 -3.09
C ARG A 517 28.71 16.79 -1.74
N HIS A 518 27.39 16.57 -1.72
CA HIS A 518 26.66 16.40 -0.46
C HIS A 518 27.00 15.08 0.23
N LEU A 519 27.18 13.99 -0.52
CA LEU A 519 27.65 12.70 0.02
C LEU A 519 29.06 12.85 0.63
N PHE A 520 29.96 13.56 -0.03
CA PHE A 520 31.30 13.87 0.47
C PHE A 520 31.26 14.72 1.75
N ILE A 521 30.47 15.80 1.79
CA ILE A 521 30.30 16.67 2.97
C ILE A 521 29.74 15.85 4.15
N ILE A 522 28.77 14.97 3.92
CA ILE A 522 28.19 14.14 4.97
C ILE A 522 29.20 13.12 5.52
N LEU A 523 29.98 12.45 4.66
CA LEU A 523 31.08 11.57 5.10
C LEU A 523 32.10 12.33 5.96
N GLN A 524 32.52 13.51 5.54
CA GLN A 524 33.45 14.35 6.31
C GLN A 524 32.86 14.83 7.64
N GLY A 525 31.57 15.15 7.67
CA GLY A 525 30.85 15.48 8.90
C GLY A 525 30.84 14.29 9.86
N CYS A 526 30.54 13.09 9.36
CA CYS A 526 30.61 11.85 10.14
C CYS A 526 32.02 11.62 10.68
N TYR A 527 33.06 11.82 9.87
CA TYR A 527 34.45 11.68 10.27
C TYR A 527 34.84 12.66 11.39
N LYS A 528 34.55 13.95 11.23
CA LYS A 528 34.88 15.00 12.23
C LYS A 528 34.13 14.81 13.54
N ALA A 529 32.84 14.50 13.49
CA ALA A 529 32.03 14.21 14.67
C ALA A 529 32.47 12.91 15.38
N CYS A 530 32.78 11.84 14.63
CA CYS A 530 33.33 10.61 15.21
C CYS A 530 34.70 10.83 15.86
N GLY A 531 35.60 11.60 15.24
CA GLY A 531 36.90 11.98 15.80
C GLY A 531 36.78 12.72 17.13
N GLN A 532 35.87 13.70 17.22
CA GLN A 532 35.63 14.42 18.47
C GLN A 532 35.04 13.51 19.56
N LEU A 533 34.03 12.70 19.24
CA LEU A 533 33.45 11.72 20.17
C LEU A 533 34.49 10.70 20.64
N ALA A 534 35.36 10.26 19.75
CA ALA A 534 36.43 9.30 20.01
C ALA A 534 37.49 9.88 20.96
N SER A 535 37.96 11.10 20.67
CA SER A 535 38.89 11.84 21.52
C SER A 535 38.30 12.11 22.91
N GLN A 536 37.03 12.53 22.99
CA GLN A 536 36.34 12.74 24.25
C GLN A 536 36.18 11.44 25.04
N GLN A 537 35.76 10.34 24.40
CA GLN A 537 35.68 9.03 25.05
C GLN A 537 37.05 8.58 25.60
N LYS A 538 38.13 8.78 24.83
CA LYS A 538 39.50 8.45 25.27
C LYS A 538 39.88 9.28 26.51
N HIS A 539 39.57 10.57 26.52
CA HIS A 539 39.81 11.46 27.66
C HIS A 539 39.01 11.04 28.90
N ASP A 540 37.69 10.87 28.78
CA ASP A 540 36.79 10.45 29.86
C ASP A 540 37.20 9.11 30.49
N LEU A 541 37.63 8.15 29.68
CA LEU A 541 38.09 6.84 30.17
C LEU A 541 39.39 6.98 30.98
N VAL A 542 40.35 7.76 30.50
CA VAL A 542 41.62 7.99 31.21
C VAL A 542 41.37 8.76 32.51
N GLN A 543 40.55 9.82 32.50
CA GLN A 543 40.23 10.57 33.73
C GLN A 543 39.55 9.69 34.78
N LYS A 544 38.57 8.87 34.38
CA LYS A 544 37.82 7.98 35.31
C LYS A 544 38.68 6.87 35.90
N LEU A 545 39.71 6.40 35.19
CA LEU A 545 40.62 5.35 35.69
C LEU A 545 41.69 5.87 36.65
N TYR A 546 42.04 7.17 36.57
CA TYR A 546 43.21 7.72 37.28
C TYR A 546 42.92 8.90 38.23
N PHE A 547 41.65 9.16 38.57
CA PHE A 547 41.17 10.13 39.57
C PHE A 547 41.64 11.59 39.40
N ASP A 548 40.81 12.43 38.76
CA ASP A 548 40.87 13.91 38.76
C ASP A 548 42.27 14.57 38.63
N LEU A 549 43.17 13.90 37.91
CA LEU A 549 44.43 14.49 37.45
C LEU A 549 44.14 15.66 36.52
N SER A 550 44.86 16.77 36.69
CA SER A 550 44.82 17.87 35.72
C SER A 550 45.33 17.41 34.35
N SER A 551 44.93 18.09 33.27
CA SER A 551 45.34 17.72 31.90
C SER A 551 46.87 17.65 31.70
N ALA A 552 47.63 18.39 32.51
CA ALA A 552 49.10 18.31 32.53
C ALA A 552 49.60 17.01 33.17
N GLU A 553 49.03 16.61 34.31
CA GLU A 553 49.40 15.39 35.03
C GLU A 553 49.00 14.13 34.24
N VAL A 554 47.82 14.13 33.60
CA VAL A 554 47.41 13.07 32.66
C VAL A 554 48.46 12.88 31.55
N THR A 555 48.97 13.96 30.97
CA THR A 555 49.96 13.91 29.88
C THR A 555 51.30 13.33 30.33
N GLN A 556 51.71 13.57 31.59
CA GLN A 556 52.93 12.98 32.16
C GLN A 556 52.73 11.52 32.59
N PHE A 557 51.56 11.19 33.13
CA PHE A 557 51.16 9.84 33.53
C PHE A 557 51.05 8.88 32.33
N VAL A 558 50.50 9.36 31.19
CA VAL A 558 50.38 8.59 29.94
C VAL A 558 51.73 8.10 29.42
N LYS A 559 52.82 8.84 29.68
CA LYS A 559 54.19 8.42 29.33
C LYS A 559 54.76 7.32 30.24
N GLN A 560 54.16 7.11 31.40
CA GLN A 560 54.62 6.14 32.42
C GLN A 560 53.83 4.82 32.40
N HIS A 561 52.55 4.85 32.01
CA HIS A 561 51.62 3.69 32.06
C HIS A 561 51.20 3.22 30.66
N THR A 562 52.17 3.01 29.79
CA THR A 562 51.96 2.68 28.36
C THR A 562 51.32 1.31 28.15
N THR A 563 51.45 0.37 29.09
CA THR A 563 50.94 -1.01 28.94
C THR A 563 49.45 -1.09 29.27
N GLU A 564 49.05 -0.47 30.37
CA GLU A 564 47.68 -0.39 30.88
C GLU A 564 46.81 0.44 29.91
N LEU A 565 47.36 1.54 29.39
CA LEU A 565 46.69 2.34 28.37
C LEU A 565 46.55 1.59 27.04
N LYS A 566 47.51 0.74 26.66
CA LYS A 566 47.35 -0.12 25.49
C LYS A 566 46.22 -1.12 25.69
N GLN A 567 46.15 -1.81 26.83
CA GLN A 567 45.04 -2.72 27.15
C GLN A 567 43.67 -2.01 27.12
N LEU A 568 43.60 -0.77 27.62
CA LEU A 568 42.40 0.06 27.54
C LEU A 568 42.01 0.40 26.09
N MET A 569 42.97 0.72 25.22
CA MET A 569 42.71 0.99 23.81
C MET A 569 42.32 -0.28 23.04
N ASP A 570 42.93 -1.42 23.33
CA ASP A 570 42.57 -2.71 22.72
C ASP A 570 41.15 -3.14 23.14
N ALA A 571 40.76 -2.91 24.41
CA ALA A 571 39.39 -3.09 24.88
C ALA A 571 38.40 -2.13 24.20
N ARG A 572 38.78 -0.85 24.03
CA ARG A 572 37.99 0.18 23.33
C ARG A 572 37.73 -0.21 21.87
N LYS A 573 38.73 -0.75 21.16
CA LYS A 573 38.58 -1.28 19.80
C LYS A 573 37.66 -2.49 19.76
N THR A 574 37.80 -3.42 20.71
CA THR A 574 36.98 -4.64 20.81
C THR A 574 35.48 -4.34 20.92
N ILE A 575 35.09 -3.31 21.68
CA ILE A 575 33.68 -2.91 21.82
C ILE A 575 33.20 -1.93 20.74
N ALA A 576 34.07 -1.47 19.82
CA ALA A 576 33.79 -0.31 18.99
C ALA A 576 32.56 -0.47 18.08
N VAL A 577 32.28 -1.67 17.55
CA VAL A 577 31.08 -1.92 16.74
C VAL A 577 29.79 -1.82 17.56
N ASN A 578 29.79 -2.26 18.82
CA ASN A 578 28.63 -2.10 19.69
C ASN A 578 28.38 -0.60 19.99
N VAL A 579 29.46 0.17 20.14
CA VAL A 579 29.38 1.63 20.35
C VAL A 579 28.92 2.36 19.09
N ALA A 580 29.38 1.97 17.90
CA ALA A 580 28.90 2.49 16.62
C ALA A 580 27.37 2.37 16.49
N ASN A 581 26.83 1.19 16.79
CA ASN A 581 25.38 0.93 16.77
C ASN A 581 24.56 1.81 17.74
N VAL A 582 25.19 2.32 18.80
CA VAL A 582 24.57 3.29 19.73
C VAL A 582 24.70 4.71 19.20
N ILE A 583 25.89 5.09 18.74
CA ILE A 583 26.20 6.42 18.19
C ILE A 583 25.32 6.75 16.98
N SER A 584 25.05 5.79 16.10
CA SER A 584 24.25 5.99 14.88
C SER A 584 22.78 6.37 15.11
N LYS A 585 22.20 6.14 16.30
CA LYS A 585 20.74 6.29 16.52
C LYS A 585 20.23 7.74 16.52
N ASP A 586 21.03 8.68 16.98
CA ASP A 586 20.71 10.11 17.08
C ASP A 586 21.85 10.98 16.47
N PHE A 587 22.62 10.41 15.54
CA PHE A 587 23.81 11.08 14.99
C PHE A 587 23.49 12.32 14.15
N ASP A 588 22.30 12.36 13.53
CA ASP A 588 21.78 13.53 12.82
C ASP A 588 21.61 14.76 13.73
N ARG A 589 21.56 14.55 15.06
CA ARG A 589 21.49 15.59 16.09
C ARG A 589 22.83 15.87 16.78
N ASN A 590 23.90 15.17 16.41
CA ASN A 590 25.22 15.37 17.02
C ASN A 590 25.67 16.84 16.82
N PRO A 591 26.06 17.58 17.89
CA PRO A 591 26.38 19.00 17.76
C PRO A 591 27.48 19.30 16.74
N THR A 592 28.56 18.53 16.75
CA THR A 592 29.69 18.66 15.81
C THR A 592 29.27 18.38 14.38
N PHE A 593 28.43 17.36 14.15
CA PHE A 593 27.90 17.05 12.81
C PHE A 593 27.01 18.18 12.29
N VAL A 594 26.08 18.66 13.14
CA VAL A 594 25.14 19.74 12.79
C VAL A 594 25.88 21.06 12.56
N GLU A 595 26.87 21.39 13.39
CA GLU A 595 27.72 22.57 13.20
C GLU A 595 28.56 22.46 11.93
N TYR A 596 29.10 21.27 11.64
CA TYR A 596 29.83 21.03 10.40
C TYR A 596 28.98 21.32 9.17
N LEU A 597 27.74 20.78 9.13
CA LEU A 597 26.83 21.01 8.01
C LEU A 597 26.44 22.49 7.86
N ARG A 598 26.18 23.22 8.96
CA ARG A 598 25.86 24.66 8.91
C ARG A 598 26.95 25.51 8.25
N ASN A 599 28.21 25.09 8.34
CA ASN A 599 29.34 25.83 7.76
C ASN A 599 29.43 25.68 6.23
N TYR A 600 28.60 24.83 5.61
CA TYR A 600 28.48 24.73 4.16
C TYR A 600 27.18 25.40 3.70
N GLU A 601 27.27 26.65 3.23
CA GLU A 601 26.13 27.50 2.78
C GLU A 601 25.22 26.85 1.72
N TRP A 602 25.69 25.79 1.07
CA TRP A 602 25.04 25.09 -0.04
C TRP A 602 24.27 23.84 0.40
N SER A 603 24.23 23.51 1.70
CA SER A 603 23.52 22.34 2.21
C SER A 603 22.00 22.50 2.08
N ASP A 604 21.43 22.03 0.98
CA ASP A 604 19.97 21.94 0.82
C ASP A 604 19.43 20.98 1.90
N GLY A 605 18.56 21.49 2.78
CA GLY A 605 18.01 20.70 3.88
C GLY A 605 17.28 19.45 3.41
N GLU A 606 16.68 19.47 2.21
CA GLU A 606 16.02 18.29 1.65
C GLU A 606 17.02 17.25 1.15
N ILE A 607 18.10 17.61 0.43
CA ILE A 607 19.07 16.60 -0.03
C ILE A 607 19.82 15.96 1.15
N VAL A 608 20.18 16.76 2.16
CA VAL A 608 20.78 16.26 3.40
C VAL A 608 19.81 15.31 4.11
N TYR A 609 18.53 15.69 4.24
CA TYR A 609 17.51 14.82 4.80
C TYR A 609 17.39 13.50 4.03
N GLN A 610 17.36 13.51 2.69
CA GLN A 610 17.29 12.29 1.89
C GLN A 610 18.53 11.40 2.06
N ILE A 611 19.74 11.98 2.13
CA ILE A 611 20.99 11.21 2.35
C ILE A 611 21.00 10.60 3.76
N THR A 612 20.58 11.32 4.81
CA THR A 612 20.55 10.78 6.19
C THR A 612 19.53 9.65 6.39
N LYS A 613 18.66 9.37 5.41
CA LYS A 613 17.79 8.17 5.37
C LYS A 613 18.37 6.99 4.61
N GLN A 614 19.56 7.13 4.00
CA GLN A 614 20.24 6.04 3.29
C GLN A 614 21.14 5.21 4.20
N LYS A 615 21.34 3.94 3.84
CA LYS A 615 22.36 3.07 4.48
C LYS A 615 23.76 3.68 4.43
N PHE A 616 24.07 4.45 3.38
CA PHE A 616 25.32 5.20 3.25
C PHE A 616 25.64 6.02 4.51
N PHE A 617 24.65 6.69 5.10
CA PHE A 617 24.86 7.53 6.28
C PHE A 617 25.18 6.68 7.53
N GLU A 618 24.38 5.66 7.82
CA GLU A 618 24.59 4.71 8.93
C GLU A 618 25.96 4.02 8.85
N LYS A 619 26.34 3.61 7.64
CA LYS A 619 27.64 2.96 7.36
C LYS A 619 28.79 3.94 7.48
N SER A 620 28.63 5.18 7.00
CA SER A 620 29.63 6.24 7.16
C SER A 620 29.91 6.52 8.63
N ILE A 621 28.87 6.65 9.47
CA ILE A 621 29.03 6.83 10.93
C ILE A 621 29.81 5.66 11.54
N SER A 622 29.36 4.44 11.23
CA SER A 622 29.95 3.22 11.79
C SER A 622 31.42 3.06 11.42
N LEU A 623 31.77 3.36 10.17
CA LEU A 623 33.14 3.27 9.68
C LEU A 623 34.02 4.42 10.19
N CYS A 624 33.50 5.65 10.23
CA CYS A 624 34.20 6.80 10.80
C CYS A 624 34.50 6.60 12.30
N TRP A 625 33.60 5.98 13.05
CA TRP A 625 33.87 5.56 14.42
C TRP A 625 35.01 4.53 14.50
N LEU A 626 34.98 3.49 13.66
CA LEU A 626 36.04 2.47 13.61
C LEU A 626 37.42 3.05 13.23
N MET A 627 37.46 4.07 12.36
CA MET A 627 38.68 4.82 12.03
C MET A 627 39.20 5.64 13.21
N ALA A 628 38.31 6.28 13.97
CA ALA A 628 38.64 7.18 15.09
C ALA A 628 38.94 6.45 16.43
N VAL A 629 38.61 5.16 16.57
CA VAL A 629 39.06 4.34 17.72
C VAL A 629 40.45 3.73 17.52
N GLN A 630 41.05 3.87 16.34
CA GLN A 630 42.44 3.43 16.14
C GLN A 630 43.42 4.27 16.96
N ASP A 631 44.60 3.71 17.19
CA ASP A 631 45.68 4.36 17.94
C ASP A 631 46.99 4.05 17.21
N PRO A 632 47.57 5.01 16.45
CA PRO A 632 47.00 6.31 16.10
C PRO A 632 45.70 6.24 15.28
N GLU A 633 44.89 7.30 15.32
CA GLU A 633 43.64 7.43 14.54
C GLU A 633 43.92 7.43 13.02
N MET A 634 43.06 6.77 12.23
CA MET A 634 43.18 6.77 10.77
C MET A 634 42.78 8.14 10.19
N TYR A 635 43.40 8.51 9.07
CA TYR A 635 43.27 9.86 8.52
C TYR A 635 42.59 9.88 7.15
N LEU A 636 41.46 10.61 7.06
CA LEU A 636 40.84 10.98 5.80
C LEU A 636 41.38 12.34 5.36
N ASP A 637 41.96 12.40 4.18
CA ASP A 637 42.49 13.64 3.61
C ASP A 637 41.38 14.45 2.93
N SER A 638 40.94 15.46 3.67
CA SER A 638 39.86 16.38 3.32
C SER A 638 40.31 17.68 2.66
N ASP A 639 41.61 17.98 2.70
CA ASP A 639 42.11 19.37 2.70
C ASP A 639 42.84 19.74 1.40
N VAL A 640 42.60 19.01 0.31
CA VAL A 640 43.20 19.27 -1.01
C VAL A 640 42.59 20.52 -1.65
N GLU A 641 43.43 21.54 -1.85
CA GLU A 641 43.04 22.80 -2.48
C GLU A 641 42.56 22.62 -3.93
N GLN A 642 41.46 23.28 -4.28
CA GLN A 642 40.95 23.31 -5.65
C GLN A 642 41.93 24.02 -6.59
N LYS A 643 41.98 23.59 -7.85
CA LYS A 643 42.89 24.10 -8.90
C LYS A 643 44.38 23.90 -8.60
N THR A 644 44.70 22.90 -7.78
CA THR A 644 46.06 22.34 -7.70
C THR A 644 46.29 21.34 -8.84
N LYS A 645 47.55 20.92 -9.06
CA LYS A 645 47.88 19.87 -10.02
C LYS A 645 47.26 18.53 -9.58
N PHE A 646 46.58 17.83 -10.49
CA PHE A 646 45.98 16.54 -10.18
C PHE A 646 47.06 15.49 -9.87
N ASP A 647 47.02 14.91 -8.67
CA ASP A 647 47.95 13.88 -8.21
C ASP A 647 47.36 12.49 -8.42
N LYS A 648 47.93 11.74 -9.37
CA LYS A 648 47.51 10.37 -9.73
C LYS A 648 48.01 9.30 -8.76
N ASP A 649 48.97 9.63 -7.90
CA ASP A 649 49.44 8.72 -6.85
C ASP A 649 48.48 8.71 -5.66
N HIS A 650 47.85 9.84 -5.36
CA HIS A 650 46.87 9.97 -4.27
C HIS A 650 45.40 9.83 -4.70
N TYR A 651 45.05 10.21 -5.94
CA TYR A 651 43.65 10.21 -6.42
C TYR A 651 43.45 9.48 -7.75
N ARG A 652 42.26 8.89 -7.90
CA ARG A 652 41.70 8.41 -9.17
C ARG A 652 40.76 9.47 -9.75
N GLU A 653 40.74 9.61 -11.08
CA GLU A 653 39.82 10.50 -11.79
C GLU A 653 38.38 9.94 -11.73
N TYR A 654 37.38 10.80 -11.51
CA TYR A 654 35.97 10.39 -11.44
C TYR A 654 35.33 10.19 -12.83
N THR A 655 34.78 11.24 -13.45
CA THR A 655 34.14 11.16 -14.79
C THR A 655 34.86 11.94 -15.88
N LYS A 656 35.81 12.82 -15.54
CA LYS A 656 36.63 13.56 -16.52
C LYS A 656 38.08 13.58 -16.08
N SER A 657 38.97 13.37 -17.03
CA SER A 657 40.42 13.54 -16.90
C SER A 657 40.81 15.01 -17.10
N GLY A 658 41.92 15.42 -16.49
CA GLY A 658 42.45 16.78 -16.62
C GLY A 658 43.72 16.99 -15.79
N PRO A 659 44.53 18.01 -16.09
CA PRO A 659 45.74 18.32 -15.34
C PRO A 659 45.47 18.92 -13.95
N MET A 660 44.26 19.42 -13.69
CA MET A 660 43.93 20.17 -12.48
C MET A 660 42.88 19.44 -11.62
N PHE A 661 43.04 19.49 -10.31
CA PHE A 661 42.08 19.00 -9.32
C PHE A 661 40.91 19.99 -9.17
N LEU A 662 39.66 19.54 -9.33
CA LEU A 662 38.48 20.40 -9.23
C LEU A 662 37.77 20.25 -7.88
N TYR A 663 37.45 19.02 -7.47
CA TYR A 663 36.93 18.69 -6.13
C TYR A 663 37.09 17.20 -5.84
N SER A 664 37.17 16.83 -4.55
CA SER A 664 37.11 15.42 -4.14
C SER A 664 35.66 14.91 -4.13
N ILE A 665 35.48 13.67 -4.58
CA ILE A 665 34.25 12.88 -4.42
C ILE A 665 34.41 11.92 -3.24
N TRP A 666 35.59 11.31 -3.13
CA TRP A 666 35.94 10.34 -2.10
C TRP A 666 37.32 10.70 -1.51
N PRO A 667 37.45 10.96 -0.19
CA PRO A 667 38.73 11.28 0.42
C PRO A 667 39.76 10.16 0.23
N ALA A 668 41.05 10.51 0.18
CA ALA A 668 42.12 9.53 0.30
C ALA A 668 42.22 9.09 1.77
N LEU A 669 42.42 7.78 2.01
CA LEU A 669 42.53 7.20 3.35
C LEU A 669 43.98 6.81 3.62
N TYR A 670 44.51 7.28 4.74
CA TYR A 670 45.86 6.99 5.24
C TYR A 670 45.78 6.25 6.58
N LEU A 671 46.82 5.46 6.87
CA LEU A 671 46.90 4.67 8.10
C LEU A 671 46.82 5.54 9.37
N HIS A 672 47.40 6.74 9.29
CA HIS A 672 47.27 7.84 10.24
C HIS A 672 47.68 9.15 9.56
N LYS A 673 47.56 10.29 10.24
CA LYS A 673 48.01 11.59 9.70
C LYS A 673 49.52 11.51 9.40
N ASN A 674 49.92 11.91 8.19
CA ASN A 674 51.28 11.75 7.63
C ASN A 674 51.79 10.30 7.57
N GLY A 675 50.91 9.30 7.64
CA GLY A 675 51.22 7.88 7.50
C GLY A 675 51.19 7.40 6.04
N PRO A 676 51.40 6.10 5.80
CA PRO A 676 51.25 5.52 4.46
C PRO A 676 49.80 5.61 3.95
N LEU A 677 49.67 5.85 2.65
CA LEU A 677 48.39 5.79 1.93
C LEU A 677 47.85 4.36 1.93
N MET A 678 46.60 4.19 2.35
CA MET A 678 45.89 2.91 2.37
C MET A 678 45.01 2.75 1.13
N ILE A 679 44.18 3.76 0.82
CA ILE A 679 43.26 3.76 -0.33
C ILE A 679 43.33 5.11 -1.03
N LYS A 680 43.55 5.09 -2.36
CA LYS A 680 43.48 6.28 -3.22
C LYS A 680 42.08 6.89 -3.18
N GLY A 681 42.01 8.21 -3.04
CA GLY A 681 40.75 8.94 -3.15
C GLY A 681 40.19 8.91 -4.58
N VAL A 682 39.02 9.51 -4.75
CA VAL A 682 38.40 9.76 -6.06
C VAL A 682 38.11 11.24 -6.17
N ALA A 683 38.52 11.87 -7.27
CA ALA A 683 38.41 13.31 -7.48
C ALA A 683 38.02 13.65 -8.91
N GLN A 684 37.29 14.75 -9.07
CA GLN A 684 36.96 15.32 -10.35
C GLN A 684 38.17 16.12 -10.85
N ALA A 685 38.68 15.80 -12.03
CA ALA A 685 39.66 16.65 -12.70
C ALA A 685 38.97 17.65 -13.65
N CYS A 686 39.67 18.74 -13.97
CA CYS A 686 39.28 19.67 -15.02
C CYS A 686 40.46 19.99 -15.96
N GLY A 687 40.11 20.32 -17.22
CA GLY A 687 40.99 20.80 -18.28
C GLY A 687 41.38 22.25 -18.08
#